data_AF-K1HHL6-F1
#
_entry.id   AF-K1HHL6-F1
#
_cell.length_a   1.000
_cell.length_b   1.000
_cell.length_c   1.000
_cell.angle_alpha   90.00
_cell.angle_beta   90.00
_cell.angle_gamma   90.00
#
_symmetry.space_group_name_H-M   'P 1'
#
loop_
_entity.id
_entity.type
_entity.pdbx_description
1 polymer ?
#
loop_
_entity_poly.entity_id
_entity_poly.type
_entity_poly.pdbx_seq_one_letter_code
_entity_poly.pdbx_strand_id
1 'polypeptide(L)'
;MNNNLYKMENTLRSLAKRYKSVKYSLGLVLIFLMLGINAFSEEIFTTEQVSTSKKDIKASVENLKDKVEQVKEKNEKDIKNLRLELIQLMEQGNQVVKSPWASWQFGVNYYYDNWGGTYRGRGDKTEKYPYEGILERDTNEMYRYIATNSAMYSNLSKSTNVRSASTNRRKGLSNYGIASNISQKEPIVSLELNAGISPRVINKKSPNTAPTPPDILLPTFEPKFVNPPVIPNAPHSPTLTLPSFNVNVGSSNNGSKRVILGNGDNSLIQEVAITGGDFKIKRNPIRAAYNGIQGTVPSGTPPMWHYSFANYSGRIAFNASGANKVDQFPTFATSIAMGPWVPSTYTWSGLNEPGTDAENTATPYQKNLAFLAVNKGAMLNNANFLYTNPIMTSQLLKEFVHQDVHGGIATATIRNGIVDSVGSSSSLVTAYDDMVAYQTTAIQQSLVPYSGITEQHTFLNGGKVIIEGANTSLGNTYSHMEGSKVRQSTINTGDIIFQPYSDGTNIFEKNTAVFVISNDTHETTSSGAIVPQIQDSINYNAGKIKMYTTNAVGLVTDPEQKRPVSLINRDTFELYGENSAAIYLKNAVALDIQTTNDKNFTLDTKDNSNSTLSTNSSYKPIKISGDKSIGLYSVASGSTVEGNFALDIGAIGVGNEKFTTTTISNLTDGVNLTNHSINTSGSTDDIEGSYGILSKSPTDLTSHKIRIFDKAVGNVGVYPADNVELKLGGGSIELNGGSTAKDNIGIYIDGQGAVTSTGSIKLDGGVGNLGIYAKGGNLPTGVSNNVTVREIKGSGTKNTVFIYGSDGAKIKLSDGTLPNGTALSKGATYGLNISNATVDTDASTSNKKDTGAVFATGAGTEISINKTATLSTTASPNINITGTKLTDPGTEKYVGFGLMAKDGATIRAKNNYIKITNGSTAVASVGSGSKVEMNGGKIDYTGKGYALYATPGNTIDISGVKLTLDGNAVAYERDLATSFPIITDTNTSIHIKSKDVVVLNVKHASPLNVSSLV
;
A
#
# COMPACT_ATOMS: atom_id res chain seq x y z
N MET A 1 12.01 -10.12 27.06
CA MET A 1 11.41 -8.92 27.67
C MET A 1 12.28 -8.51 28.84
N ASN A 2 12.91 -7.34 28.80
CA ASN A 2 13.75 -6.85 29.90
C ASN A 2 12.86 -6.21 30.99
N ASN A 3 13.08 -6.61 32.25
CA ASN A 3 12.20 -6.26 33.35
C ASN A 3 12.47 -4.81 33.84
N ASN A 4 11.85 -3.83 33.18
CA ASN A 4 12.10 -2.39 33.38
C ASN A 4 11.86 -1.91 34.83
N LEU A 5 10.94 -2.55 35.56
CA LEU A 5 10.69 -2.29 36.97
C LEU A 5 11.92 -2.54 37.86
N TYR A 6 12.68 -3.60 37.57
CA TYR A 6 13.86 -3.96 38.35
C TYR A 6 15.03 -2.98 38.12
N LYS A 7 15.13 -2.39 36.91
CA LYS A 7 16.11 -1.33 36.64
C LYS A 7 15.76 -0.03 37.34
N MET A 8 14.48 0.37 37.31
CA MET A 8 14.02 1.57 38.02
C MET A 8 14.18 1.49 39.53
N GLU A 9 13.89 0.34 40.13
CA GLU A 9 14.15 0.10 41.56
C GLU A 9 15.62 0.30 41.91
N ASN A 10 16.53 -0.25 41.11
CA ASN A 10 17.98 -0.11 41.33
C ASN A 10 18.45 1.34 41.19
N THR A 11 17.96 2.08 40.20
CA THR A 11 18.30 3.49 39.99
C THR A 11 17.80 4.36 41.15
N LEU A 12 16.58 4.14 41.62
CA LEU A 12 16.00 4.89 42.75
C LEU A 12 16.68 4.55 44.08
N ARG A 13 17.08 3.29 44.31
CA ARG A 13 17.94 2.90 45.45
C ARG A 13 19.30 3.60 45.40
N SER A 14 19.88 3.77 44.20
CA SER A 14 21.17 4.45 44.05
C SER A 14 21.08 5.95 44.35
N LEU A 15 19.96 6.58 43.99
CA LEU A 15 19.66 7.99 44.25
C LEU A 15 19.42 8.25 45.75
N ALA A 16 18.61 7.40 46.40
CA ALA A 16 18.38 7.48 47.85
C ALA A 16 19.67 7.29 48.69
N LYS A 17 20.66 6.56 48.16
CA LYS A 17 21.99 6.43 48.79
C LYS A 17 22.86 7.69 48.63
N ARG A 18 22.66 8.49 47.58
CA ARG A 18 23.43 9.73 47.31
C ARG A 18 22.87 10.95 48.03
N TYR A 19 21.56 11.01 48.27
CA TYR A 19 20.91 12.15 48.91
C TYR A 19 20.27 11.74 50.23
N LYS A 20 20.88 12.15 51.36
CA LYS A 20 20.46 11.75 52.73
C LYS A 20 19.04 12.21 53.11
N SER A 21 18.45 13.14 52.37
CA SER A 21 17.09 13.66 52.58
C SER A 21 15.98 12.81 51.93
N VAL A 22 16.31 11.90 51.00
CA VAL A 22 15.30 11.09 50.27
C VAL A 22 15.38 9.64 50.74
N LYS A 23 14.38 9.20 51.52
CA LYS A 23 14.29 7.79 51.95
C LYS A 23 13.61 6.94 50.89
N TYR A 24 14.22 5.80 50.54
CA TYR A 24 13.65 4.83 49.62
C TYR A 24 12.37 4.20 50.22
N SER A 25 11.27 4.23 49.48
CA SER A 25 10.03 3.50 49.79
C SER A 25 9.35 3.02 48.50
N LEU A 26 8.52 1.97 48.59
CA LEU A 26 7.74 1.49 47.45
C LEU A 26 6.76 2.56 46.92
N GLY A 27 6.27 3.43 47.82
CA GLY A 27 5.46 4.59 47.45
C GLY A 27 6.21 5.57 46.56
N LEU A 28 7.49 5.82 46.81
CA LEU A 28 8.32 6.69 45.96
C LEU A 28 8.51 6.12 44.55
N VAL A 29 8.61 4.78 44.43
CA VAL A 29 8.69 4.10 43.13
C VAL A 29 7.41 4.30 42.32
N LEU A 30 6.24 4.17 42.96
CA LEU A 30 4.93 4.36 42.32
C LEU A 30 4.69 5.82 41.92
N ILE A 31 5.05 6.78 42.78
CA ILE A 31 4.90 8.22 42.50
C ILE A 31 5.84 8.64 41.37
N PHE A 32 7.09 8.15 41.34
CA PHE A 32 8.01 8.38 40.22
C PHE A 32 7.49 7.78 38.90
N LEU A 33 6.80 6.63 38.96
CA LEU A 33 6.20 6.00 37.78
C LEU A 33 5.04 6.82 37.20
N MET A 34 4.30 7.52 38.07
CA MET A 34 3.14 8.34 37.67
C MET A 34 3.53 9.76 37.25
N LEU A 35 4.51 10.37 37.91
CA LEU A 35 4.82 11.80 37.78
C LEU A 35 6.20 12.08 37.17
N GLY A 36 7.01 11.05 36.93
CA GLY A 36 8.38 11.20 36.45
C GLY A 36 9.25 12.02 37.42
N ILE A 37 10.12 12.88 36.89
CA ILE A 37 11.00 13.74 37.69
C ILE A 37 10.23 14.71 38.60
N ASN A 38 8.97 15.03 38.27
CA ASN A 38 8.12 15.90 39.09
C ASN A 38 7.72 15.28 40.43
N ALA A 39 7.96 13.98 40.65
CA ALA A 39 7.77 13.30 41.93
C ALA A 39 8.65 13.84 43.09
N PHE A 40 9.61 14.72 42.79
CA PHE A 40 10.55 15.29 43.75
C PHE A 40 10.33 16.80 44.01
N SER A 41 9.23 17.40 43.54
CA SER A 41 8.90 18.80 43.88
C SER A 41 8.37 18.92 45.32
N GLU A 42 8.68 20.04 45.97
CA GLU A 42 8.42 20.27 47.41
C GLU A 42 6.92 20.31 47.76
N GLU A 43 6.04 20.61 46.79
CA GLU A 43 4.59 20.75 46.98
C GLU A 43 3.84 19.41 47.17
N ILE A 44 4.42 18.27 46.76
CA ILE A 44 3.72 16.97 46.71
C ILE A 44 3.82 16.18 48.04
N PHE A 45 4.72 16.57 48.95
CA PHE A 45 5.00 15.83 50.19
C PHE A 45 4.06 16.17 51.36
N THR A 46 2.82 16.57 51.10
CA THR A 46 1.81 16.78 52.15
C THR A 46 0.84 15.59 52.25
N THR A 47 0.57 15.15 53.48
CA THR A 47 -0.18 13.93 53.78
C THR A 47 -1.63 13.97 53.27
N GLU A 48 -2.20 15.16 53.06
CA GLU A 48 -3.54 15.36 52.52
C GLU A 48 -3.66 15.04 51.03
N GLN A 49 -2.73 15.50 50.19
CA GLN A 49 -2.81 15.27 48.73
C GLN A 49 -2.61 13.79 48.34
N VAL A 50 -1.83 13.04 49.13
CA VAL A 50 -1.67 11.58 48.97
C VAL A 50 -2.97 10.85 49.29
N SER A 51 -3.79 11.36 50.23
CA SER A 51 -5.07 10.77 50.59
C SER A 51 -6.14 11.01 49.52
N THR A 52 -6.16 12.21 48.93
CA THR A 52 -7.07 12.57 47.82
C THR A 52 -6.74 11.75 46.57
N SER A 53 -5.46 11.63 46.22
CA SER A 53 -5.01 10.82 45.08
C SER A 53 -5.39 9.34 45.24
N LYS A 54 -5.34 8.77 46.45
CA LYS A 54 -5.79 7.38 46.70
C LYS A 54 -7.30 7.21 46.48
N LYS A 55 -8.09 8.22 46.84
CA LYS A 55 -9.54 8.21 46.65
C LYS A 55 -9.91 8.31 45.17
N ASP A 56 -9.20 9.15 44.42
CA ASP A 56 -9.38 9.31 42.97
C ASP A 56 -8.94 8.06 42.20
N ILE A 57 -7.86 7.40 42.63
CA ILE A 57 -7.43 6.10 42.06
C ILE A 57 -8.51 5.04 42.30
N LYS A 58 -9.09 4.97 43.50
CA LYS A 58 -10.16 4.01 43.80
C LYS A 58 -11.38 4.23 42.90
N ALA A 59 -11.80 5.49 42.73
CA ALA A 59 -12.91 5.85 41.84
C ALA A 59 -12.60 5.52 40.36
N SER A 60 -11.36 5.74 39.92
CA SER A 60 -10.93 5.45 38.55
C SER A 60 -10.84 3.94 38.28
N VAL A 61 -10.42 3.14 39.27
CA VAL A 61 -10.41 1.67 39.18
C VAL A 61 -11.82 1.09 39.18
N GLU A 62 -12.74 1.63 39.99
CA GLU A 62 -14.15 1.24 39.97
C GLU A 62 -14.79 1.57 38.60
N ASN A 63 -14.54 2.75 38.05
CA ASN A 63 -15.01 3.14 36.71
C ASN A 63 -14.43 2.27 35.59
N LEU A 64 -13.14 1.91 35.67
CA LEU A 64 -12.52 0.97 34.72
C LEU A 64 -13.12 -0.43 34.81
N LYS A 65 -13.42 -0.90 36.03
CA LYS A 65 -14.10 -2.19 36.23
C LYS A 65 -15.48 -2.18 35.57
N ASP A 66 -16.27 -1.13 35.79
CA ASP A 66 -17.60 -0.97 35.20
C ASP A 66 -17.53 -0.91 33.66
N LYS A 67 -16.53 -0.20 33.10
CA LYS A 67 -16.29 -0.18 31.65
C LYS A 67 -15.89 -1.54 31.09
N VAL A 68 -15.05 -2.29 31.81
CA VAL A 68 -14.65 -3.65 31.40
C VAL A 68 -15.86 -4.60 31.42
N GLU A 69 -16.74 -4.46 32.41
CA GLU A 69 -17.97 -5.25 32.51
C GLU A 69 -18.94 -4.91 31.37
N GLN A 70 -19.13 -3.62 31.05
CA GLN A 70 -19.92 -3.18 29.88
C GLN A 70 -19.35 -3.68 28.55
N VAL A 71 -18.01 -3.65 28.39
CA VAL A 71 -17.34 -4.18 27.18
C VAL A 71 -17.53 -5.69 27.08
N LYS A 72 -17.48 -6.42 28.20
CA LYS A 72 -17.71 -7.87 28.22
C LYS A 72 -19.16 -8.20 27.82
N GLU A 73 -20.14 -7.48 28.34
CA GLU A 73 -21.55 -7.65 27.95
C GLU A 73 -21.80 -7.32 26.48
N LYS A 74 -21.18 -6.24 25.96
CA LYS A 74 -21.27 -5.86 24.55
C LYS A 74 -20.65 -6.94 23.65
N ASN A 75 -19.47 -7.44 24.02
CA ASN A 75 -18.83 -8.54 23.29
C ASN A 75 -19.66 -9.83 23.30
N GLU A 76 -20.32 -10.17 24.42
CA GLU A 76 -21.24 -11.31 24.46
C GLU A 76 -22.47 -11.12 23.55
N LYS A 77 -23.01 -9.90 23.47
CA LYS A 77 -24.09 -9.57 22.53
C LYS A 77 -23.62 -9.64 21.08
N ASP A 78 -22.44 -9.12 20.78
CA ASP A 78 -21.86 -9.13 19.43
C ASP A 78 -21.56 -10.58 19.00
N ILE A 79 -21.04 -11.43 19.88
CA ILE A 79 -20.83 -12.86 19.62
C ILE A 79 -22.16 -13.59 19.37
N LYS A 80 -23.22 -13.27 20.11
CA LYS A 80 -24.57 -13.84 19.88
C LYS A 80 -25.14 -13.40 18.53
N ASN A 81 -24.98 -12.13 18.16
CA ASN A 81 -25.42 -11.61 16.86
C ASN A 81 -24.64 -12.23 15.71
N LEU A 82 -23.32 -12.32 15.79
CA LEU A 82 -22.47 -13.00 14.80
C LEU A 82 -22.87 -14.47 14.62
N ARG A 83 -23.27 -15.14 15.71
CA ARG A 83 -23.76 -16.52 15.66
C ARG A 83 -25.12 -16.64 14.97
N LEU A 84 -26.02 -15.69 15.20
CA LEU A 84 -27.32 -15.63 14.50
C LEU A 84 -27.15 -15.32 13.01
N GLU A 85 -26.25 -14.39 12.68
CA GLU A 85 -25.88 -14.05 11.31
C GLU A 85 -25.27 -15.27 10.59
N LEU A 86 -24.37 -16.01 11.23
CA LEU A 86 -23.84 -17.26 10.71
C LEU A 86 -24.94 -18.31 10.47
N ILE A 87 -25.91 -18.45 11.38
CA ILE A 87 -27.05 -19.37 11.24
C ILE A 87 -27.95 -18.93 10.07
N GLN A 88 -28.23 -17.64 9.92
CA GLN A 88 -29.02 -17.11 8.80
C GLN A 88 -28.32 -17.29 7.45
N LEU A 89 -27.00 -17.12 7.41
CA LEU A 89 -26.17 -17.40 6.23
C LEU A 89 -26.14 -18.90 5.90
N MET A 90 -26.24 -19.77 6.92
CA MET A 90 -26.39 -21.23 6.72
C MET A 90 -27.80 -21.64 6.28
N GLU A 91 -28.86 -20.90 6.66
CA GLU A 91 -30.25 -21.17 6.24
C GLU A 91 -30.59 -20.63 4.84
N GLN A 92 -29.96 -19.53 4.39
CA GLN A 92 -30.25 -18.90 3.09
C GLN A 92 -29.34 -19.37 1.95
N GLY A 93 -28.25 -20.08 2.24
CA GLY A 93 -27.28 -20.53 1.25
C GLY A 93 -27.41 -22.02 0.89
N ASN A 94 -27.60 -22.33 -0.39
CA ASN A 94 -27.50 -23.69 -0.94
C ASN A 94 -26.02 -24.17 -1.01
N GLN A 95 -25.29 -24.04 0.11
CA GLN A 95 -23.92 -24.50 0.29
C GLN A 95 -23.89 -25.48 1.46
N VAL A 96 -24.02 -26.76 1.11
CA VAL A 96 -23.45 -27.85 1.89
C VAL A 96 -21.98 -27.51 2.09
N VAL A 97 -21.58 -27.12 3.30
CA VAL A 97 -20.16 -27.15 3.68
C VAL A 97 -19.77 -28.62 3.74
N LYS A 98 -19.39 -29.18 2.58
CA LYS A 98 -18.58 -30.40 2.57
C LYS A 98 -17.23 -30.00 3.15
N SER A 99 -17.02 -30.34 4.42
CA SER A 99 -15.71 -30.34 5.06
C SER A 99 -14.70 -31.01 4.11
N PRO A 100 -13.57 -30.36 3.76
CA PRO A 100 -12.54 -30.97 2.94
C PRO A 100 -11.64 -31.85 3.82
N TRP A 101 -12.22 -32.78 4.58
CA TRP A 101 -11.48 -33.72 5.43
C TRP A 101 -11.89 -35.16 5.11
N ALA A 102 -10.92 -35.90 4.56
CA ALA A 102 -11.00 -37.33 4.39
C ALA A 102 -11.10 -38.06 5.74
N SER A 103 -11.81 -39.19 5.75
CA SER A 103 -11.97 -40.19 6.81
C SER A 103 -13.03 -39.96 7.89
N TRP A 104 -14.29 -40.21 7.50
CA TRP A 104 -15.25 -40.89 8.37
C TRP A 104 -14.80 -42.33 8.59
N GLN A 105 -14.00 -42.55 9.63
CA GLN A 105 -13.94 -43.87 10.27
C GLN A 105 -13.66 -43.86 11.77
N PHE A 106 -13.78 -42.72 12.47
CA PHE A 106 -13.78 -42.72 13.94
C PHE A 106 -14.78 -41.70 14.48
N GLY A 107 -15.69 -42.20 15.31
CA GLY A 107 -16.90 -41.54 15.77
C GLY A 107 -16.68 -40.31 16.64
N VAL A 108 -17.70 -39.44 16.59
CA VAL A 108 -17.93 -38.36 17.52
C VAL A 108 -18.10 -38.95 18.92
N ASN A 109 -17.29 -38.50 19.88
CA ASN A 109 -17.71 -38.42 21.27
C ASN A 109 -17.06 -37.19 21.92
N TYR A 110 -17.93 -36.42 22.57
CA TYR A 110 -17.75 -35.11 23.18
C TYR A 110 -16.57 -35.04 24.16
N TYR A 111 -15.85 -33.91 24.15
CA TYR A 111 -15.02 -33.49 25.29
C TYR A 111 -15.51 -32.14 25.80
N TYR A 112 -16.13 -32.18 26.99
CA TYR A 112 -16.15 -31.07 27.95
C TYR A 112 -14.89 -31.23 28.81
N ASP A 113 -14.02 -30.24 28.80
CA ASP A 113 -12.88 -30.16 29.72
C ASP A 113 -13.35 -29.65 31.08
N ASN A 114 -13.36 -30.53 32.08
CA ASN A 114 -13.27 -30.14 33.49
C ASN A 114 -11.87 -30.52 33.99
N TRP A 115 -11.07 -29.51 34.31
CA TRP A 115 -9.70 -29.61 34.79
C TRP A 115 -9.62 -30.28 36.17
N GLY A 116 -9.20 -31.55 36.22
CA GLY A 116 -8.84 -32.18 37.49
C GLY A 116 -8.49 -33.68 37.52
N GLY A 117 -8.48 -34.39 36.38
CA GLY A 117 -8.20 -35.83 36.37
C GLY A 117 -7.29 -36.27 35.23
N THR A 118 -6.30 -37.12 35.53
CA THR A 118 -5.36 -37.70 34.57
C THR A 118 -6.10 -38.50 33.49
N TYR A 119 -5.89 -38.11 32.23
CA TYR A 119 -6.47 -38.66 31.01
C TYR A 119 -6.41 -40.21 30.97
N ARG A 120 -7.59 -40.85 30.91
CA ARG A 120 -7.74 -42.31 30.78
C ARG A 120 -7.20 -42.76 29.41
N GLY A 121 -6.02 -43.36 29.45
CA GLY A 121 -5.34 -43.89 28.26
C GLY A 121 -3.85 -44.14 28.44
N ARG A 122 -3.25 -43.69 29.54
CA ARG A 122 -1.83 -43.99 29.87
C ARG A 122 -1.61 -45.13 30.86
N GLY A 123 -2.62 -45.53 31.63
CA GLY A 123 -2.48 -46.64 32.60
C GLY A 123 -2.42 -48.04 31.99
N ASP A 124 -2.98 -48.22 30.79
CA ASP A 124 -3.14 -49.55 30.15
C ASP A 124 -1.92 -49.96 29.32
N LYS A 125 -0.86 -49.14 29.28
CA LYS A 125 0.31 -49.35 28.43
C LYS A 125 1.37 -50.28 29.04
N THR A 126 1.52 -50.27 30.35
CA THR A 126 2.58 -51.06 31.02
C THR A 126 2.22 -52.53 31.22
N GLU A 127 0.94 -52.89 31.23
CA GLU A 127 0.49 -54.27 31.52
C GLU A 127 0.12 -55.05 30.23
N LYS A 128 -0.18 -54.36 29.13
CA LYS A 128 -0.67 -54.97 27.87
C LYS A 128 0.33 -54.94 26.71
N TYR A 129 1.43 -54.18 26.81
CA TYR A 129 2.39 -53.96 25.73
C TYR A 129 3.78 -54.48 26.14
N PRO A 130 4.20 -55.68 25.68
CA PRO A 130 5.51 -56.22 26.02
C PRO A 130 6.69 -55.40 25.48
N TYR A 131 6.46 -54.49 24.53
CA TYR A 131 7.52 -53.68 23.91
C TYR A 131 6.96 -52.41 23.22
N GLU A 132 7.47 -51.22 23.59
CA GLU A 132 7.16 -49.91 22.98
C GLU A 132 8.35 -49.30 22.20
N GLY A 133 9.05 -50.10 21.38
CA GLY A 133 10.22 -49.62 20.60
C GLY A 133 10.21 -50.01 19.11
N ILE A 134 11.21 -49.53 18.35
CA ILE A 134 11.39 -49.83 16.93
C ILE A 134 12.03 -51.21 16.78
N LEU A 135 11.45 -52.06 15.92
CA LEU A 135 11.96 -53.41 15.68
C LEU A 135 13.21 -53.38 14.80
N GLU A 136 14.20 -54.17 15.18
CA GLU A 136 15.53 -54.23 14.60
C GLU A 136 15.59 -55.39 13.58
N ARG A 137 16.02 -55.10 12.35
CA ARG A 137 16.25 -56.13 11.31
C ARG A 137 17.61 -56.80 11.54
N ASP A 138 17.74 -58.09 11.20
CA ASP A 138 19.03 -58.81 11.30
C ASP A 138 20.11 -58.08 10.49
N THR A 139 21.33 -57.95 10.99
CA THR A 139 22.39 -57.19 10.28
C THR A 139 22.82 -57.87 8.99
N ASN A 140 22.64 -59.19 8.85
CA ASN A 140 22.88 -59.91 7.62
C ASN A 140 21.63 -59.91 6.73
N GLU A 141 21.75 -59.31 5.55
CA GLU A 141 20.64 -59.16 4.60
C GLU A 141 20.10 -60.50 4.09
N MET A 142 20.94 -61.52 3.92
CA MET A 142 20.52 -62.85 3.44
C MET A 142 19.60 -63.56 4.44
N TYR A 143 19.80 -63.35 5.74
CA TYR A 143 18.97 -63.99 6.77
C TYR A 143 17.59 -63.36 6.91
N ARG A 144 17.35 -62.19 6.31
CA ARG A 144 16.04 -61.51 6.31
C ARG A 144 15.04 -62.14 5.35
N TYR A 145 15.51 -62.89 4.35
CA TYR A 145 14.69 -63.37 3.23
C TYR A 145 14.55 -64.91 3.17
N ILE A 146 15.06 -65.64 4.17
CA ILE A 146 14.90 -67.10 4.22
C ILE A 146 13.52 -67.43 4.79
N ALA A 147 12.66 -68.04 3.98
CA ALA A 147 11.33 -68.48 4.38
C ALA A 147 11.37 -69.56 5.47
N THR A 148 10.39 -69.56 6.38
CA THR A 148 10.31 -70.50 7.53
C THR A 148 10.24 -71.97 7.14
N ASN A 149 9.84 -72.28 5.90
CA ASN A 149 9.75 -73.63 5.34
C ASN A 149 10.97 -74.02 4.49
N SER A 150 11.98 -73.17 4.37
CA SER A 150 13.24 -73.50 3.67
C SER A 150 14.05 -74.48 4.52
N ALA A 151 14.69 -75.46 3.87
CA ALA A 151 15.65 -76.36 4.54
C ALA A 151 16.82 -75.60 5.18
N MET A 152 17.10 -74.37 4.74
CA MET A 152 18.14 -73.51 5.30
C MET A 152 17.69 -72.73 6.53
N TYR A 153 16.37 -72.63 6.80
CA TYR A 153 15.84 -71.89 7.93
C TYR A 153 16.15 -72.55 9.28
N SER A 154 16.24 -73.89 9.31
CA SER A 154 16.66 -74.62 10.51
C SER A 154 18.09 -74.31 10.95
N ASN A 155 18.94 -73.83 10.03
CA ASN A 155 20.34 -73.51 10.26
C ASN A 155 20.54 -72.09 10.82
N LEU A 156 19.47 -71.26 10.86
CA LEU A 156 19.52 -69.95 11.49
C LEU A 156 19.48 -70.07 13.01
N SER A 157 20.33 -69.29 13.69
CA SER A 157 20.33 -69.24 15.16
C SER A 157 18.98 -68.74 15.68
N LYS A 158 18.48 -69.37 16.75
CA LYS A 158 17.17 -69.06 17.35
C LYS A 158 17.36 -68.35 18.69
N SER A 159 16.54 -67.33 18.95
CA SER A 159 16.54 -66.60 20.23
C SER A 159 15.13 -66.08 20.56
N THR A 160 15.00 -65.46 21.74
CA THR A 160 13.77 -64.85 22.27
C THR A 160 13.84 -63.31 22.26
N ASN A 161 14.50 -62.71 21.26
CA ASN A 161 14.70 -61.27 21.20
C ASN A 161 13.41 -60.55 20.79
N VAL A 162 12.75 -59.92 21.76
CA VAL A 162 11.55 -59.09 21.58
C VAL A 162 11.75 -57.88 20.65
N ARG A 163 12.99 -57.52 20.29
CA ARG A 163 13.27 -56.42 19.36
C ARG A 163 13.47 -56.88 17.92
N SER A 164 13.69 -58.16 17.66
CA SER A 164 14.04 -58.61 16.31
C SER A 164 12.82 -58.65 15.37
N ALA A 165 12.98 -58.24 14.12
CA ALA A 165 11.98 -58.42 13.06
C ALA A 165 12.05 -59.81 12.39
N SER A 166 13.11 -60.59 12.64
CA SER A 166 13.31 -61.91 12.03
C SER A 166 12.66 -63.01 12.87
N THR A 167 11.87 -63.89 12.22
CA THR A 167 11.06 -64.92 12.88
C THR A 167 11.88 -65.96 13.66
N ASN A 168 13.11 -66.25 13.24
CA ASN A 168 14.00 -67.22 13.89
C ASN A 168 14.49 -66.73 15.26
N ARG A 169 14.70 -65.40 15.40
CA ARG A 169 15.16 -64.75 16.64
C ARG A 169 14.03 -64.33 17.60
N ARG A 170 12.79 -64.74 17.32
CA ARG A 170 11.58 -64.50 18.14
C ARG A 170 10.87 -65.79 18.57
N LYS A 171 11.61 -66.89 18.68
CA LYS A 171 11.05 -68.21 19.01
C LYS A 171 10.43 -68.18 20.42
N GLY A 172 9.14 -68.50 20.54
CA GLY A 172 8.43 -68.56 21.83
C GLY A 172 7.68 -67.27 22.21
N LEU A 173 7.68 -66.24 21.35
CA LEU A 173 6.86 -65.04 21.53
C LEU A 173 5.58 -65.16 20.71
N SER A 174 4.42 -64.89 21.33
CA SER A 174 3.13 -65.27 20.78
C SER A 174 2.55 -64.34 19.71
N ASN A 175 3.02 -63.08 19.55
CA ASN A 175 2.49 -62.14 18.55
C ASN A 175 3.47 -61.00 18.18
N TYR A 176 3.21 -60.34 17.03
CA TYR A 176 3.90 -59.12 16.60
C TYR A 176 3.03 -57.90 16.95
N GLY A 177 3.13 -57.42 18.19
CA GLY A 177 2.28 -56.33 18.69
C GLY A 177 0.85 -56.79 19.05
N ILE A 178 -0.11 -55.87 19.01
CA ILE A 178 -1.50 -56.03 19.51
C ILE A 178 -2.42 -56.78 18.51
N ALA A 179 -1.97 -56.99 17.28
CA ALA A 179 -2.78 -57.63 16.24
C ALA A 179 -2.48 -59.14 16.18
N SER A 180 -3.54 -59.96 16.20
CA SER A 180 -3.46 -61.37 15.82
C SER A 180 -3.20 -61.45 14.31
N ASN A 181 -1.95 -61.72 13.93
CA ASN A 181 -1.58 -61.81 12.52
C ASN A 181 -1.72 -63.25 12.04
N ILE A 182 -2.45 -63.45 10.94
CA ILE A 182 -2.51 -64.72 10.22
C ILE A 182 -1.37 -64.70 9.18
N SER A 183 -0.38 -65.58 9.28
CA SER A 183 0.68 -65.65 8.26
C SER A 183 0.09 -66.17 6.94
N GLN A 184 0.03 -65.30 5.94
CA GLN A 184 -0.28 -65.67 4.55
C GLN A 184 1.01 -65.90 3.78
N LYS A 185 1.07 -66.99 3.02
CA LYS A 185 2.24 -67.35 2.21
C LYS A 185 2.12 -66.71 0.83
N GLU A 186 3.04 -65.82 0.47
CA GLU A 186 3.10 -65.31 -0.90
C GLU A 186 3.49 -66.45 -1.87
N PRO A 187 2.88 -66.51 -3.07
CA PRO A 187 3.25 -67.49 -4.10
C PRO A 187 4.72 -67.32 -4.49
N ILE A 188 5.43 -68.43 -4.65
CA ILE A 188 6.84 -68.41 -5.07
C ILE A 188 6.88 -67.87 -6.51
N VAL A 189 7.39 -66.65 -6.69
CA VAL A 189 7.76 -66.13 -8.00
C VAL A 189 9.11 -66.75 -8.35
N SER A 190 9.13 -67.58 -9.39
CA SER A 190 10.37 -68.15 -9.93
C SER A 190 11.25 -67.02 -10.47
N LEU A 191 12.37 -66.74 -9.81
CA LEU A 191 13.50 -66.08 -10.47
C LEU A 191 14.23 -67.15 -11.29
N GLU A 192 14.05 -67.12 -12.61
CA GLU A 192 14.94 -67.87 -13.51
C GLU A 192 16.33 -67.23 -13.50
N LEU A 193 17.27 -67.88 -12.83
CA LEU A 193 18.69 -67.58 -12.92
C LEU A 193 19.28 -68.42 -14.06
N ASN A 194 19.29 -67.90 -15.28
CA ASN A 194 20.02 -68.53 -16.39
C ASN A 194 21.52 -68.30 -16.24
N ALA A 195 22.19 -69.11 -15.41
CA ALA A 195 23.61 -69.36 -15.54
C ALA A 195 23.81 -70.50 -16.56
N GLY A 196 23.85 -70.15 -17.84
CA GLY A 196 24.26 -71.07 -18.89
C GLY A 196 25.75 -71.40 -18.76
N ILE A 197 26.10 -72.40 -17.96
CA ILE A 197 27.39 -73.08 -18.04
C ILE A 197 27.11 -74.50 -18.53
N SER A 198 27.27 -74.71 -19.84
CA SER A 198 27.35 -76.05 -20.42
C SER A 198 28.82 -76.51 -20.42
N PRO A 199 29.12 -77.73 -19.93
CA PRO A 199 30.49 -78.22 -19.84
C PRO A 199 31.00 -78.60 -21.24
N ARG A 200 32.17 -78.08 -21.60
CA ARG A 200 32.83 -78.41 -22.86
C ARG A 200 33.73 -79.62 -22.66
N VAL A 201 33.35 -80.73 -23.29
CA VAL A 201 34.17 -81.91 -23.56
C VAL A 201 35.50 -81.48 -24.22
N ILE A 202 36.62 -81.99 -23.74
CA ILE A 202 37.90 -81.92 -24.44
C ILE A 202 37.97 -83.11 -25.41
N ASN A 203 38.10 -82.84 -26.71
CA ASN A 203 38.72 -83.80 -27.62
C ASN A 203 39.57 -83.09 -28.68
N LYS A 204 40.70 -83.71 -29.00
CA LYS A 204 41.88 -83.16 -29.69
C LYS A 204 41.71 -83.11 -31.22
N LYS A 205 42.05 -81.98 -31.86
CA LYS A 205 42.87 -81.87 -33.10
C LYS A 205 42.88 -80.43 -33.66
N SER A 206 44.07 -79.99 -34.07
CA SER A 206 44.39 -78.76 -34.83
C SER A 206 44.06 -78.91 -36.35
N PRO A 207 44.42 -77.94 -37.22
CA PRO A 207 43.85 -76.60 -37.42
C PRO A 207 43.39 -76.41 -38.90
N ASN A 208 42.41 -75.54 -39.19
CA ASN A 208 42.50 -74.64 -40.34
C ASN A 208 41.35 -73.62 -40.42
N THR A 209 41.70 -72.42 -40.89
CA THR A 209 40.87 -71.28 -41.34
C THR A 209 40.34 -70.30 -40.27
N ALA A 210 40.48 -69.01 -40.60
CA ALA A 210 40.65 -67.83 -39.73
C ALA A 210 39.42 -67.40 -38.88
N PRO A 211 39.60 -66.67 -37.76
CA PRO A 211 38.51 -66.22 -36.90
C PRO A 211 37.80 -64.95 -37.41
N THR A 212 36.47 -64.95 -37.29
CA THR A 212 35.58 -63.78 -37.43
C THR A 212 35.59 -62.94 -36.13
N PRO A 213 35.51 -61.60 -36.18
CA PRO A 213 35.59 -60.74 -34.98
C PRO A 213 34.37 -60.92 -34.04
N PRO A 214 34.51 -60.65 -32.72
CA PRO A 214 33.40 -60.69 -31.77
C PRO A 214 32.42 -59.53 -31.96
N ASP A 215 31.12 -59.80 -31.89
CA ASP A 215 30.06 -58.78 -31.89
C ASP A 215 30.06 -58.01 -30.56
N ILE A 216 30.28 -56.69 -30.66
CA ILE A 216 30.18 -55.74 -29.54
C ILE A 216 28.73 -55.23 -29.50
N LEU A 217 27.94 -55.67 -28.51
CA LEU A 217 26.64 -55.08 -28.18
C LEU A 217 26.87 -53.78 -27.39
N LEU A 218 26.82 -52.64 -28.09
CA LEU A 218 26.82 -51.32 -27.46
C LEU A 218 25.50 -51.13 -26.68
N PRO A 219 25.52 -50.46 -25.51
CA PRO A 219 24.30 -50.12 -24.80
C PRO A 219 23.38 -49.28 -25.69
N THR A 220 22.07 -49.57 -25.66
CA THR A 220 21.05 -48.76 -26.34
C THR A 220 21.08 -47.34 -25.80
N PHE A 221 21.55 -46.40 -26.62
CA PHE A 221 21.54 -44.97 -26.33
C PHE A 221 20.19 -44.39 -26.72
N GLU A 222 19.39 -43.96 -25.73
CA GLU A 222 18.21 -43.13 -25.98
C GLU A 222 18.61 -41.64 -25.92
N PRO A 223 18.53 -40.90 -27.03
CA PRO A 223 18.88 -39.48 -27.03
C PRO A 223 17.90 -38.68 -26.16
N LYS A 224 18.43 -38.04 -25.11
CA LYS A 224 17.66 -37.13 -24.25
C LYS A 224 17.52 -35.77 -24.94
N PHE A 225 16.41 -35.55 -25.65
CA PHE A 225 16.07 -34.25 -26.22
C PHE A 225 15.52 -33.31 -25.14
N VAL A 226 16.14 -32.14 -25.00
CA VAL A 226 15.71 -31.10 -24.07
C VAL A 226 15.30 -29.88 -24.87
N ASN A 227 14.11 -29.38 -24.60
CA ASN A 227 13.61 -28.19 -25.29
C ASN A 227 14.34 -26.94 -24.79
N PRO A 228 14.68 -25.99 -25.68
CA PRO A 228 15.09 -24.65 -25.27
C PRO A 228 14.06 -24.02 -24.33
N PRO A 229 14.49 -23.14 -23.41
CA PRO A 229 13.58 -22.44 -22.50
C PRO A 229 12.59 -21.58 -23.28
N VAL A 230 11.36 -21.49 -22.76
CA VAL A 230 10.33 -20.61 -23.28
C VAL A 230 10.72 -19.17 -22.94
N ILE A 231 10.78 -18.32 -23.95
CA ILE A 231 11.02 -16.89 -23.77
C ILE A 231 9.72 -16.25 -23.26
N PRO A 232 9.74 -15.51 -22.15
CA PRO A 232 8.56 -14.83 -21.63
C PRO A 232 8.09 -13.75 -22.60
N ASN A 233 6.80 -13.47 -22.56
CA ASN A 233 6.25 -12.31 -23.26
C ASN A 233 6.55 -11.04 -22.45
N ALA A 234 6.56 -9.89 -23.14
CA ALA A 234 6.48 -8.62 -22.43
C ALA A 234 5.24 -8.63 -21.52
N PRO A 235 5.38 -8.25 -20.24
CA PRO A 235 4.23 -8.11 -19.35
C PRO A 235 3.18 -7.17 -19.92
N HIS A 236 1.93 -7.31 -19.47
CA HIS A 236 0.88 -6.39 -19.85
C HIS A 236 1.27 -4.96 -19.43
N SER A 237 1.16 -4.02 -20.38
CA SER A 237 1.29 -2.59 -20.10
C SER A 237 -0.09 -1.95 -20.11
N PRO A 238 -0.44 -1.13 -19.09
CA PRO A 238 -1.73 -0.45 -19.05
C PRO A 238 -1.85 0.55 -20.20
N THR A 239 -3.05 0.66 -20.77
CA THR A 239 -3.35 1.72 -21.73
C THR A 239 -3.56 3.03 -20.97
N LEU A 240 -2.60 3.96 -21.09
CA LEU A 240 -2.68 5.26 -20.43
C LEU A 240 -3.80 6.10 -21.05
N THR A 241 -4.90 6.29 -20.31
CA THR A 241 -5.93 7.28 -20.65
C THR A 241 -5.89 8.35 -19.58
N LEU A 242 -5.34 9.52 -19.90
CA LEU A 242 -5.29 10.62 -18.93
C LEU A 242 -6.72 11.12 -18.65
N PRO A 243 -7.16 11.20 -17.39
CA PRO A 243 -8.46 11.76 -17.05
C PRO A 243 -8.54 13.23 -17.47
N SER A 244 -9.68 13.62 -18.05
CA SER A 244 -10.02 15.02 -18.30
C SER A 244 -10.72 15.57 -17.07
N PHE A 245 -10.03 16.44 -16.32
CA PHE A 245 -10.62 17.16 -15.20
C PHE A 245 -11.24 18.46 -15.71
N ASN A 246 -12.55 18.62 -15.51
CA ASN A 246 -13.27 19.85 -15.85
C ASN A 246 -13.54 20.68 -14.58
N VAL A 247 -12.57 20.68 -13.67
CA VAL A 247 -12.56 21.54 -12.48
C VAL A 247 -11.95 22.88 -12.86
N ASN A 248 -12.82 23.81 -13.23
CA ASN A 248 -12.44 25.18 -13.55
C ASN A 248 -12.87 26.11 -12.41
N VAL A 249 -12.00 27.06 -12.12
CA VAL A 249 -12.10 27.93 -10.95
C VAL A 249 -11.83 29.36 -11.40
N GLY A 250 -12.41 30.33 -10.69
CA GLY A 250 -12.33 31.73 -11.07
C GLY A 250 -12.30 32.63 -9.85
N SER A 251 -11.66 33.80 -10.00
CA SER A 251 -11.67 34.88 -9.03
C SER A 251 -12.78 35.91 -9.32
N SER A 252 -13.18 36.68 -8.31
CA SER A 252 -14.18 37.75 -8.47
C SER A 252 -14.01 38.83 -7.42
N ASN A 253 -13.20 39.86 -7.71
CA ASN A 253 -12.91 41.01 -6.82
C ASN A 253 -14.17 41.69 -6.23
N ASN A 254 -14.12 42.02 -4.93
CA ASN A 254 -15.20 42.61 -4.15
C ASN A 254 -14.73 43.21 -2.79
N GLY A 255 -15.66 43.72 -1.98
CA GLY A 255 -15.37 44.30 -0.65
C GLY A 255 -15.57 43.33 0.53
N SER A 256 -15.02 43.69 1.69
CA SER A 256 -15.19 42.98 2.97
C SER A 256 -16.27 43.65 3.84
N LYS A 257 -17.23 42.85 4.33
CA LYS A 257 -18.30 43.27 5.26
C LYS A 257 -18.57 42.19 6.29
N ARG A 258 -18.93 42.57 7.51
CA ARG A 258 -19.43 41.61 8.52
C ARG A 258 -20.93 41.46 8.40
N VAL A 259 -21.38 40.23 8.20
CA VAL A 259 -22.79 39.93 7.94
C VAL A 259 -23.21 38.69 8.71
N ILE A 260 -24.21 38.85 9.59
CA ILE A 260 -24.82 37.75 10.35
C ILE A 260 -25.73 36.95 9.41
N LEU A 261 -26.66 37.62 8.75
CA LEU A 261 -27.47 37.08 7.67
C LEU A 261 -28.09 38.26 6.91
N GLY A 262 -27.78 38.42 5.63
CA GLY A 262 -28.31 39.54 4.85
C GLY A 262 -27.49 39.86 3.60
N ASN A 263 -27.49 41.12 3.17
CA ASN A 263 -26.90 41.52 1.89
C ASN A 263 -25.40 41.82 2.01
N GLY A 264 -24.55 40.79 2.12
CA GLY A 264 -23.10 40.93 1.97
C GLY A 264 -22.68 41.19 0.53
N ASP A 265 -21.44 41.64 0.31
CA ASP A 265 -20.98 41.90 -1.06
C ASP A 265 -20.84 40.60 -1.87
N ASN A 266 -20.56 39.48 -1.18
CA ASN A 266 -20.24 38.18 -1.80
C ASN A 266 -21.12 37.04 -1.35
N SER A 267 -21.72 37.17 -0.17
CA SER A 267 -22.41 36.09 0.51
C SER A 267 -23.52 36.60 1.42
N LEU A 268 -24.31 35.66 1.95
CA LEU A 268 -25.36 35.96 2.92
C LEU A 268 -24.82 36.02 4.35
N ILE A 269 -23.73 35.31 4.65
CA ILE A 269 -23.05 35.31 5.95
C ILE A 269 -21.56 35.54 5.72
N GLN A 270 -20.94 36.46 6.46
CA GLN A 270 -19.56 36.86 6.23
C GLN A 270 -18.84 37.25 7.52
N GLU A 271 -17.61 36.75 7.71
CA GLU A 271 -16.66 37.16 8.77
C GLU A 271 -17.22 37.08 10.21
N VAL A 272 -18.02 36.06 10.47
CA VAL A 272 -18.57 35.76 11.81
C VAL A 272 -18.25 34.32 12.24
N ALA A 273 -18.45 34.03 13.53
CA ALA A 273 -18.40 32.67 14.05
C ALA A 273 -19.83 32.13 14.22
N ILE A 274 -20.20 31.14 13.40
CA ILE A 274 -21.41 30.36 13.55
C ILE A 274 -21.14 29.28 14.61
N THR A 275 -21.80 29.37 15.76
CA THR A 275 -21.57 28.44 16.88
C THR A 275 -22.50 27.23 16.85
N GLY A 276 -23.61 27.31 16.11
CA GLY A 276 -24.57 26.23 15.95
C GLY A 276 -25.71 26.59 14.99
N GLY A 277 -26.48 25.57 14.62
CA GLY A 277 -27.64 25.67 13.71
C GLY A 277 -27.67 24.53 12.70
N ASP A 278 -28.84 24.31 12.10
CA ASP A 278 -29.04 23.39 10.99
C ASP A 278 -29.54 24.18 9.78
N PHE A 279 -28.79 24.18 8.68
CA PHE A 279 -29.06 24.96 7.48
C PHE A 279 -29.33 24.05 6.29
N LYS A 280 -30.34 24.40 5.50
CA LYS A 280 -30.53 23.89 4.14
C LYS A 280 -30.49 25.06 3.18
N ILE A 281 -29.62 24.98 2.18
CA ILE A 281 -29.42 26.04 1.21
C ILE A 281 -29.40 25.45 -0.20
N LYS A 282 -30.09 26.09 -1.13
CA LYS A 282 -30.19 25.68 -2.52
C LYS A 282 -29.91 26.85 -3.44
N ARG A 283 -29.01 26.64 -4.40
CA ARG A 283 -28.68 27.64 -5.42
C ARG A 283 -29.71 27.62 -6.55
N ASN A 284 -30.18 28.80 -6.95
CA ASN A 284 -31.10 28.95 -8.07
C ASN A 284 -30.37 28.89 -9.42
N PRO A 285 -30.69 27.92 -10.31
CA PRO A 285 -30.02 27.76 -11.61
C PRO A 285 -30.17 28.97 -12.54
N ILE A 286 -31.35 29.61 -12.55
CA ILE A 286 -31.64 30.75 -13.43
C ILE A 286 -30.77 31.94 -13.05
N ARG A 287 -30.67 32.24 -11.75
CA ARG A 287 -29.80 33.32 -11.26
C ARG A 287 -28.33 33.01 -11.45
N ALA A 288 -27.91 31.78 -11.17
CA ALA A 288 -26.51 31.37 -11.25
C ALA A 288 -25.97 31.28 -12.70
N ALA A 289 -26.84 31.16 -13.70
CA ALA A 289 -26.49 31.24 -15.12
C ALA A 289 -26.16 32.68 -15.58
N TYR A 290 -26.59 33.70 -14.83
CA TYR A 290 -26.29 35.09 -15.14
C TYR A 290 -24.87 35.46 -14.70
N ASN A 291 -23.96 35.68 -15.66
CA ASN A 291 -22.55 36.02 -15.42
C ASN A 291 -22.22 37.51 -15.69
N GLY A 292 -23.16 38.41 -15.42
CA GLY A 292 -22.98 39.86 -15.62
C GLY A 292 -22.14 40.54 -14.53
N ILE A 293 -21.87 41.83 -14.72
CA ILE A 293 -21.19 42.67 -13.73
C ILE A 293 -22.16 42.94 -12.56
N GLN A 294 -21.60 43.22 -11.39
CA GLN A 294 -22.40 43.66 -10.24
C GLN A 294 -23.30 44.85 -10.63
N GLY A 295 -24.59 44.80 -10.27
CA GLY A 295 -25.54 45.88 -10.60
C GLY A 295 -26.31 45.70 -11.91
N THR A 296 -26.00 44.70 -12.75
CA THR A 296 -26.63 44.54 -14.08
C THR A 296 -27.70 43.45 -14.13
N VAL A 297 -28.07 42.85 -12.99
CA VAL A 297 -29.04 41.73 -12.98
C VAL A 297 -30.42 42.21 -13.45
N PRO A 298 -31.01 41.61 -14.50
CA PRO A 298 -32.30 42.02 -15.02
C PRO A 298 -33.41 41.94 -13.96
N SER A 299 -34.34 42.91 -14.00
CA SER A 299 -35.55 42.86 -13.18
C SER A 299 -36.36 41.60 -13.50
N GLY A 300 -36.94 40.96 -12.48
CA GLY A 300 -37.64 39.68 -12.61
C GLY A 300 -36.75 38.44 -12.54
N THR A 301 -35.42 38.58 -12.44
CA THR A 301 -34.54 37.44 -12.16
C THR A 301 -34.76 36.95 -10.73
N PRO A 302 -34.92 35.63 -10.50
CA PRO A 302 -35.14 35.11 -9.16
C PRO A 302 -33.92 35.35 -8.24
N PRO A 303 -34.12 35.26 -6.92
CA PRO A 303 -33.05 35.23 -5.93
C PRO A 303 -32.01 34.14 -6.17
N MET A 304 -30.79 34.34 -5.64
CA MET A 304 -29.70 33.37 -5.78
C MET A 304 -29.93 32.15 -4.88
N TRP A 305 -30.48 32.39 -3.69
CA TRP A 305 -30.54 31.41 -2.61
C TRP A 305 -31.96 31.20 -2.15
N HIS A 306 -32.37 29.94 -2.10
CA HIS A 306 -33.47 29.48 -1.28
C HIS A 306 -32.88 28.81 -0.04
N TYR A 307 -33.27 29.22 1.16
CA TYR A 307 -32.68 28.69 2.39
C TYR A 307 -33.69 28.54 3.52
N SER A 308 -33.38 27.64 4.45
CA SER A 308 -34.06 27.49 5.73
C SER A 308 -33.04 27.18 6.80
N PHE A 309 -33.34 27.53 8.04
CA PHE A 309 -32.49 27.14 9.16
C PHE A 309 -33.25 27.02 10.47
N ALA A 310 -32.72 26.18 11.35
CA ALA A 310 -33.19 26.03 12.72
C ALA A 310 -32.04 26.28 13.70
N ASN A 311 -32.37 26.89 14.84
CA ASN A 311 -31.45 27.12 15.96
C ASN A 311 -30.14 27.82 15.58
N TYR A 312 -30.16 28.72 14.61
CA TYR A 312 -28.96 29.46 14.23
C TYR A 312 -28.47 30.33 15.38
N SER A 313 -27.23 30.07 15.79
CA SER A 313 -26.51 30.82 16.82
C SER A 313 -25.11 31.19 16.35
N GLY A 314 -24.57 32.26 16.91
CA GLY A 314 -23.23 32.69 16.59
C GLY A 314 -22.80 33.95 17.33
N ARG A 315 -21.63 34.44 16.96
CA ARG A 315 -21.07 35.67 17.52
C ARG A 315 -20.14 36.40 16.56
N ILE A 316 -19.90 37.67 16.86
CA ILE A 316 -18.78 38.41 16.31
C ILE A 316 -17.52 38.01 17.10
N ALA A 317 -16.51 37.48 16.40
CA ALA A 317 -15.35 36.85 17.02
C ALA A 317 -13.97 37.40 16.58
N PHE A 318 -13.87 38.06 15.43
CA PHE A 318 -12.58 38.29 14.74
C PHE A 318 -12.27 39.77 14.46
N ASN A 319 -12.32 40.64 15.49
CA ASN A 319 -12.18 42.09 15.31
C ASN A 319 -10.71 42.59 15.32
N ALA A 320 -10.36 43.53 14.43
CA ALA A 320 -9.03 44.16 14.36
C ALA A 320 -8.97 45.65 14.83
N SER A 321 -10.03 46.47 14.71
CA SER A 321 -10.06 47.86 15.24
C SER A 321 -11.44 48.54 15.07
N GLY A 322 -11.78 49.45 15.99
CA GLY A 322 -13.13 49.94 16.27
C GLY A 322 -13.83 50.79 15.18
N ALA A 323 -14.95 50.25 14.69
CA ALA A 323 -16.25 50.90 14.48
C ALA A 323 -17.21 49.78 14.03
N ASN A 324 -18.11 49.36 14.92
CA ASN A 324 -18.89 48.13 14.76
C ASN A 324 -20.15 48.33 13.91
N LYS A 325 -19.99 48.53 12.60
CA LYS A 325 -21.11 48.36 11.69
C LYS A 325 -21.29 46.86 11.43
N VAL A 326 -22.42 46.29 11.83
CA VAL A 326 -22.97 45.10 11.18
C VAL A 326 -23.92 45.65 10.14
N ASP A 327 -23.63 45.39 8.87
CA ASP A 327 -24.32 46.11 7.82
C ASP A 327 -25.81 45.81 7.82
N GLN A 328 -26.24 44.57 8.13
CA GLN A 328 -27.65 44.16 8.11
C GLN A 328 -27.98 42.95 9.01
N PHE A 329 -29.25 42.89 9.44
CA PHE A 329 -29.89 41.80 10.20
C PHE A 329 -31.16 41.35 9.42
N PRO A 330 -31.61 40.08 9.53
CA PRO A 330 -32.86 39.65 8.91
C PRO A 330 -34.08 40.43 9.44
N THR A 331 -34.98 40.82 8.53
CA THR A 331 -36.17 41.64 8.81
C THR A 331 -37.21 40.97 9.71
N PHE A 332 -37.15 39.65 9.90
CA PHE A 332 -38.04 38.89 10.79
C PHE A 332 -37.56 38.79 12.25
N ALA A 333 -36.34 39.24 12.56
CA ALA A 333 -35.87 39.37 13.93
C ALA A 333 -36.39 40.68 14.56
N THR A 334 -37.71 40.83 14.65
CA THR A 334 -38.41 42.05 15.11
C THR A 334 -38.23 42.36 16.60
N SER A 335 -37.40 41.62 17.34
CA SER A 335 -37.18 41.84 18.79
C SER A 335 -35.84 42.49 19.13
N ILE A 336 -34.99 42.85 18.15
CA ILE A 336 -33.69 43.49 18.43
C ILE A 336 -33.74 44.94 17.93
N ALA A 337 -34.19 45.83 18.82
CA ALA A 337 -34.25 47.27 18.60
C ALA A 337 -32.85 47.92 18.62
N MET A 338 -31.93 47.45 17.76
CA MET A 338 -30.60 48.03 17.61
C MET A 338 -30.38 48.32 16.13
N GLY A 339 -30.05 49.57 15.78
CA GLY A 339 -29.65 49.95 14.43
C GLY A 339 -28.37 49.23 13.97
N PRO A 340 -27.68 49.68 12.91
CA PRO A 340 -26.53 48.98 12.31
C PRO A 340 -25.29 48.84 13.22
N TRP A 341 -25.37 49.23 14.49
CA TRP A 341 -24.28 49.25 15.46
C TRP A 341 -24.51 48.22 16.56
N VAL A 342 -23.77 47.11 16.52
CA VAL A 342 -23.78 46.08 17.58
C VAL A 342 -22.41 45.98 18.27
N PRO A 343 -22.32 45.54 19.54
CA PRO A 343 -21.03 45.36 20.21
C PRO A 343 -20.10 44.39 19.47
N SER A 344 -18.77 44.56 19.58
CA SER A 344 -17.77 43.69 18.96
C SER A 344 -17.75 42.25 19.49
N THR A 345 -18.48 41.99 20.56
CA THR A 345 -18.67 40.68 21.20
C THR A 345 -20.13 40.21 21.12
N TYR A 346 -20.94 40.83 20.25
CA TYR A 346 -22.35 40.51 20.10
C TYR A 346 -22.56 39.03 19.78
N THR A 347 -23.56 38.43 20.42
CA THR A 347 -23.95 37.01 20.25
C THR A 347 -25.43 36.94 19.91
N TRP A 348 -25.82 35.93 19.14
CA TRP A 348 -27.21 35.60 18.85
C TRP A 348 -27.44 34.10 19.01
N SER A 349 -28.68 33.71 19.26
CA SER A 349 -29.08 32.32 19.40
C SER A 349 -30.56 32.14 19.10
N GLY A 350 -30.96 30.91 18.77
CA GLY A 350 -32.35 30.53 18.60
C GLY A 350 -33.05 31.15 17.39
N LEU A 351 -32.30 31.62 16.39
CA LEU A 351 -32.90 32.13 15.16
C LEU A 351 -33.41 30.94 14.31
N ASN A 352 -34.62 31.09 13.78
CA ASN A 352 -35.27 30.09 12.95
C ASN A 352 -35.88 30.75 11.71
N GLU A 353 -35.79 30.07 10.58
CA GLU A 353 -36.39 30.44 9.30
C GLU A 353 -37.04 29.20 8.69
N PRO A 354 -38.38 29.05 8.76
CA PRO A 354 -39.10 27.83 8.40
C PRO A 354 -39.11 27.51 6.89
N GLY A 355 -38.59 28.38 6.02
CA GLY A 355 -38.20 27.98 4.66
C GLY A 355 -39.30 27.97 3.58
N THR A 356 -40.52 28.40 3.88
CA THR A 356 -41.59 28.42 2.85
C THR A 356 -41.40 29.53 1.82
N ASP A 357 -40.79 30.67 2.19
CA ASP A 357 -40.65 31.84 1.31
C ASP A 357 -39.34 32.63 1.54
N ALA A 358 -38.37 32.03 2.24
CA ALA A 358 -37.11 32.69 2.54
C ALA A 358 -36.17 32.68 1.33
N GLU A 359 -36.41 33.65 0.47
CA GLU A 359 -35.50 34.04 -0.58
C GLU A 359 -34.72 35.27 -0.15
N ASN A 360 -33.44 35.36 -0.51
CA ASN A 360 -32.76 36.65 -0.42
C ASN A 360 -33.52 37.64 -1.32
N THR A 361 -33.82 38.86 -0.87
CA THR A 361 -34.50 39.81 -1.78
C THR A 361 -33.69 39.94 -3.06
N ALA A 362 -34.36 39.95 -4.21
CA ALA A 362 -33.72 40.08 -5.52
C ALA A 362 -33.08 41.47 -5.62
N THR A 363 -31.94 41.67 -4.97
CA THR A 363 -31.19 42.91 -5.03
C THR A 363 -30.52 42.94 -6.41
N PRO A 364 -30.76 43.99 -7.23
CA PRO A 364 -30.09 44.16 -8.52
C PRO A 364 -28.56 44.31 -8.36
N TYR A 365 -28.11 44.60 -7.14
CA TYR A 365 -26.77 45.09 -6.80
C TYR A 365 -25.74 43.99 -6.47
N GLN A 366 -26.05 42.69 -6.42
CA GLN A 366 -25.12 41.69 -5.86
C GLN A 366 -24.92 40.44 -6.73
N LYS A 367 -23.65 40.00 -6.82
CA LYS A 367 -23.24 38.75 -7.48
C LYS A 367 -23.53 37.50 -6.64
N ASN A 368 -23.51 37.61 -5.29
CA ASN A 368 -23.79 36.51 -4.33
C ASN A 368 -23.12 35.18 -4.73
N LEU A 369 -21.78 35.21 -4.76
CA LEU A 369 -20.93 34.12 -5.24
C LEU A 369 -21.09 32.86 -4.38
N ALA A 370 -21.18 33.02 -3.06
CA ALA A 370 -21.24 31.95 -2.07
C ALA A 370 -22.32 32.19 -1.00
N PHE A 371 -22.56 31.20 -0.15
CA PHE A 371 -23.43 31.40 1.01
C PHE A 371 -22.65 31.95 2.21
N LEU A 372 -21.40 31.50 2.37
CA LEU A 372 -20.45 31.96 3.37
C LEU A 372 -19.29 32.72 2.70
N ALA A 373 -18.69 33.71 3.37
CA ALA A 373 -17.48 34.36 2.87
C ALA A 373 -16.52 34.81 3.98
N VAL A 374 -15.23 34.82 3.65
CA VAL A 374 -14.19 35.47 4.44
C VAL A 374 -13.30 36.28 3.51
N ASN A 375 -13.22 37.59 3.77
CA ASN A 375 -12.44 38.50 2.94
C ASN A 375 -11.23 39.06 3.68
N LYS A 376 -11.40 39.34 4.98
CA LYS A 376 -10.33 39.75 5.88
C LYS A 376 -10.50 39.08 7.25
N GLY A 377 -9.42 38.50 7.78
CA GLY A 377 -9.43 37.89 9.11
C GLY A 377 -9.92 36.44 9.11
N ALA A 378 -11.05 36.14 9.75
CA ALA A 378 -11.51 34.75 9.84
C ALA A 378 -13.03 34.59 9.77
N MET A 379 -13.45 33.37 9.42
CA MET A 379 -14.82 32.90 9.52
C MET A 379 -14.83 31.47 10.08
N LEU A 380 -15.76 31.19 11.00
CA LEU A 380 -15.86 29.89 11.66
C LEU A 380 -17.26 29.32 11.47
N ASN A 381 -17.33 28.06 11.03
CA ASN A 381 -18.53 27.25 11.00
C ASN A 381 -18.47 26.13 12.05
N ASN A 382 -19.41 26.09 12.98
CA ASN A 382 -19.66 24.96 13.89
C ASN A 382 -21.11 24.45 13.79
N ALA A 383 -21.81 24.79 12.70
CA ALA A 383 -23.17 24.38 12.38
C ALA A 383 -23.20 23.28 11.31
N ASN A 384 -24.38 22.68 11.13
CA ASN A 384 -24.64 21.71 10.09
C ASN A 384 -25.21 22.39 8.84
N PHE A 385 -24.66 22.08 7.66
CA PHE A 385 -25.10 22.62 6.38
C PHE A 385 -25.43 21.49 5.40
N LEU A 386 -26.55 21.64 4.70
CA LEU A 386 -26.83 20.99 3.43
C LEU A 386 -26.82 22.06 2.33
N TYR A 387 -25.85 21.99 1.42
CA TYR A 387 -25.75 22.85 0.25
C TYR A 387 -26.04 22.08 -1.04
N THR A 388 -27.10 22.48 -1.73
CA THR A 388 -27.57 21.85 -2.97
C THR A 388 -27.29 22.75 -4.18
N ASN A 389 -26.57 22.22 -5.17
CA ASN A 389 -26.32 22.90 -6.46
C ASN A 389 -26.81 22.05 -7.66
N PRO A 390 -28.02 22.32 -8.17
CA PRO A 390 -28.60 21.57 -9.29
C PRO A 390 -28.18 22.13 -10.66
N ILE A 391 -26.88 22.36 -10.88
CA ILE A 391 -26.35 23.00 -12.11
C ILE A 391 -25.25 22.14 -12.73
N MET A 392 -25.56 21.43 -13.82
CA MET A 392 -24.61 20.55 -14.51
C MET A 392 -23.74 21.28 -15.55
N THR A 393 -24.25 22.36 -16.14
CA THR A 393 -23.63 23.05 -17.29
C THR A 393 -22.68 24.18 -16.93
N SER A 394 -22.39 24.38 -15.63
CA SER A 394 -21.53 25.48 -15.20
C SER A 394 -20.10 25.32 -15.71
N GLN A 395 -19.53 26.41 -16.23
CA GLN A 395 -18.12 26.44 -16.63
C GLN A 395 -17.15 26.57 -15.45
N LEU A 396 -17.63 27.00 -14.28
CA LEU A 396 -16.84 27.19 -13.06
C LEU A 396 -17.47 26.45 -11.87
N LEU A 397 -16.65 26.04 -10.90
CA LEU A 397 -17.14 25.54 -9.63
C LEU A 397 -17.92 26.63 -8.87
N LYS A 398 -19.02 26.22 -8.23
CA LYS A 398 -19.87 27.03 -7.39
C LYS A 398 -19.52 26.76 -5.93
N GLU A 399 -18.67 27.61 -5.40
CA GLU A 399 -18.18 27.58 -4.02
C GLU A 399 -19.32 27.70 -2.99
N PHE A 400 -19.16 26.98 -1.87
CA PHE A 400 -19.95 27.14 -0.66
C PHE A 400 -19.42 28.31 0.19
N VAL A 401 -18.10 28.44 0.26
CA VAL A 401 -17.36 29.50 0.95
C VAL A 401 -16.49 30.28 -0.02
N HIS A 402 -16.72 31.58 -0.09
CA HIS A 402 -15.88 32.51 -0.84
C HIS A 402 -14.68 32.95 0.01
N GLN A 403 -13.45 32.82 -0.48
CA GLN A 403 -12.23 33.11 0.28
C GLN A 403 -11.31 34.10 -0.45
N ASP A 404 -11.74 35.36 -0.53
CA ASP A 404 -11.03 36.43 -1.20
C ASP A 404 -10.03 37.12 -0.26
N VAL A 405 -8.72 36.96 -0.46
CA VAL A 405 -7.73 37.49 0.49
C VAL A 405 -7.40 38.96 0.20
N HIS A 406 -7.98 39.89 0.98
CA HIS A 406 -7.72 41.35 0.97
C HIS A 406 -6.83 41.84 2.13
N GLY A 407 -6.18 40.93 2.82
CA GLY A 407 -5.46 41.19 4.06
C GLY A 407 -5.76 40.16 5.14
N GLY A 408 -5.11 40.30 6.29
CA GLY A 408 -5.30 39.42 7.44
C GLY A 408 -5.53 40.18 8.74
N ILE A 409 -5.68 39.44 9.82
CA ILE A 409 -5.61 39.96 11.19
C ILE A 409 -4.63 39.12 12.00
N ALA A 410 -4.21 39.63 13.15
CA ALA A 410 -3.21 38.95 13.98
C ALA A 410 -3.64 37.51 14.36
N THR A 411 -2.71 36.56 14.26
CA THR A 411 -2.89 35.15 14.62
C THR A 411 -3.51 34.97 16.02
N ALA A 412 -3.03 35.73 17.00
CA ALA A 412 -3.54 35.67 18.37
C ALA A 412 -5.01 36.12 18.48
N THR A 413 -5.42 37.12 17.69
CA THR A 413 -6.80 37.60 17.64
C THR A 413 -7.75 36.54 17.10
N ILE A 414 -7.36 35.85 16.01
CA ILE A 414 -8.16 34.74 15.46
C ILE A 414 -8.27 33.62 16.50
N ARG A 415 -7.14 33.23 17.12
CA ARG A 415 -7.14 32.19 18.16
C ARG A 415 -8.09 32.50 19.30
N ASN A 416 -8.06 33.73 19.83
CA ASN A 416 -8.98 34.17 20.87
C ASN A 416 -10.43 34.07 20.40
N GLY A 417 -10.74 34.53 19.18
CA GLY A 417 -12.05 34.41 18.58
C GLY A 417 -12.57 32.98 18.47
N ILE A 418 -11.69 32.01 18.14
CA ILE A 418 -12.03 30.58 18.13
C ILE A 418 -12.37 30.10 19.54
N VAL A 419 -11.50 30.35 20.53
CA VAL A 419 -11.69 29.94 21.92
C VAL A 419 -13.00 30.51 22.48
N ASP A 420 -13.26 31.78 22.21
CA ASP A 420 -14.48 32.48 22.59
C ASP A 420 -15.75 31.88 21.96
N SER A 421 -15.63 31.27 20.78
CA SER A 421 -16.76 30.74 20.02
C SER A 421 -17.06 29.28 20.35
N VAL A 422 -16.03 28.45 20.55
CA VAL A 422 -16.18 26.99 20.68
C VAL A 422 -15.47 26.38 21.90
N GLY A 423 -14.83 27.20 22.75
CA GLY A 423 -14.11 26.76 23.94
C GLY A 423 -12.67 26.33 23.68
N SER A 424 -11.83 26.41 24.71
CA SER A 424 -10.37 26.16 24.62
C SER A 424 -10.00 24.70 24.37
N SER A 425 -10.88 23.75 24.69
CA SER A 425 -10.71 22.31 24.46
C SER A 425 -11.24 21.83 23.10
N SER A 426 -11.75 22.73 22.26
CA SER A 426 -12.28 22.38 20.95
C SER A 426 -11.19 21.84 20.02
N SER A 427 -11.55 20.87 19.17
CA SER A 427 -10.67 20.36 18.11
C SER A 427 -10.23 21.47 17.15
N LEU A 428 -11.07 22.50 16.93
CA LEU A 428 -10.71 23.67 16.12
C LEU A 428 -9.54 24.46 16.70
N VAL A 429 -9.46 24.59 18.04
CA VAL A 429 -8.34 25.27 18.71
C VAL A 429 -7.06 24.46 18.50
N THR A 430 -7.12 23.14 18.71
CA THR A 430 -5.96 22.25 18.50
C THR A 430 -5.47 22.26 17.05
N ALA A 431 -6.39 22.19 16.08
CA ALA A 431 -6.05 22.22 14.66
C ALA A 431 -5.47 23.58 14.23
N TYR A 432 -6.03 24.69 14.75
CA TYR A 432 -5.48 26.02 14.50
C TYR A 432 -4.07 26.16 15.07
N ASP A 433 -3.83 25.68 16.29
CA ASP A 433 -2.50 25.71 16.92
C ASP A 433 -1.47 24.83 16.17
N ASP A 434 -1.87 23.67 15.64
CA ASP A 434 -1.02 22.84 14.78
C ASP A 434 -0.69 23.53 13.45
N MET A 435 -1.70 24.13 12.79
CA MET A 435 -1.53 24.92 11.56
C MET A 435 -0.58 26.10 11.78
N VAL A 436 -0.74 26.85 12.86
CA VAL A 436 0.14 28.00 13.16
C VAL A 436 1.57 27.54 13.44
N ALA A 437 1.74 26.40 14.10
CA ALA A 437 3.06 25.85 14.37
C ALA A 437 3.78 25.32 13.11
N TYR A 438 3.03 24.99 12.05
CA TYR A 438 3.60 24.50 10.81
C TYR A 438 4.48 25.56 10.15
N GLN A 439 5.71 25.13 9.86
CA GLN A 439 6.73 25.92 9.16
C GLN A 439 6.77 25.48 7.71
N THR A 440 6.63 26.43 6.79
CA THR A 440 6.85 26.16 5.37
C THR A 440 8.28 25.72 5.11
N THR A 441 8.51 24.99 4.05
CA THR A 441 9.84 24.47 3.70
C THR A 441 10.76 25.59 3.20
N ALA A 442 12.06 25.30 3.07
CA ALA A 442 13.01 26.27 2.51
C ALA A 442 12.67 26.65 1.05
N ILE A 443 12.17 25.69 0.25
CA ILE A 443 11.72 25.95 -1.13
C ILE A 443 10.53 26.90 -1.12
N GLN A 444 9.54 26.64 -0.27
CA GLN A 444 8.37 27.51 -0.11
C GLN A 444 8.74 28.91 0.38
N GLN A 445 9.58 29.02 1.41
CA GLN A 445 10.03 30.30 1.96
C GLN A 445 10.78 31.14 0.93
N SER A 446 11.52 30.52 0.01
CA SER A 446 12.26 31.24 -1.04
C SER A 446 11.35 31.99 -2.03
N LEU A 447 10.07 31.64 -2.10
CA LEU A 447 9.09 32.31 -2.98
C LEU A 447 8.41 33.51 -2.32
N VAL A 448 8.40 33.58 -0.99
CA VAL A 448 7.65 34.61 -0.26
C VAL A 448 8.54 35.84 -0.05
N PRO A 449 8.10 37.05 -0.45
CA PRO A 449 8.93 38.26 -0.34
C PRO A 449 9.05 38.82 1.09
N TYR A 450 8.30 38.29 2.07
CA TYR A 450 8.26 38.75 3.45
C TYR A 450 8.67 37.65 4.43
N SER A 451 9.44 38.00 5.46
CA SER A 451 9.79 37.10 6.55
C SER A 451 8.86 37.29 7.75
N GLY A 452 8.35 36.19 8.29
CA GLY A 452 7.51 36.19 9.50
C GLY A 452 6.05 36.54 9.23
N ILE A 453 5.20 35.51 9.16
CA ILE A 453 3.75 35.66 9.01
C ILE A 453 3.16 36.14 10.34
N THR A 454 2.73 37.40 10.38
CA THR A 454 2.07 37.99 11.56
C THR A 454 0.55 38.06 11.44
N GLU A 455 0.04 37.95 10.21
CA GLU A 455 -1.37 38.07 9.89
C GLU A 455 -1.89 36.83 9.16
N GLN A 456 -3.18 36.56 9.34
CA GLN A 456 -3.85 35.36 8.89
C GLN A 456 -5.20 35.70 8.24
N HIS A 457 -5.51 34.96 7.18
CA HIS A 457 -6.84 34.83 6.58
C HIS A 457 -7.27 33.38 6.75
N THR A 458 -8.39 33.11 7.43
CA THR A 458 -8.73 31.73 7.83
C THR A 458 -10.21 31.40 7.73
N PHE A 459 -10.54 30.34 7.00
CA PHE A 459 -11.83 29.65 7.15
C PHE A 459 -11.67 28.40 8.03
N LEU A 460 -12.58 28.23 9.00
CA LEU A 460 -12.60 27.10 9.93
C LEU A 460 -13.94 26.36 9.87
N ASN A 461 -13.91 25.04 9.71
CA ASN A 461 -15.07 24.16 9.78
C ASN A 461 -14.92 23.13 10.90
N GLY A 462 -15.76 23.21 11.94
CA GLY A 462 -15.93 22.19 12.98
C GLY A 462 -17.26 21.43 12.88
N GLY A 463 -18.19 21.88 12.03
CA GLY A 463 -19.52 21.27 11.85
C GLY A 463 -19.60 20.26 10.70
N LYS A 464 -20.80 19.74 10.44
CA LYS A 464 -21.08 18.83 9.32
C LYS A 464 -21.52 19.62 8.08
N VAL A 465 -20.82 19.50 6.97
CA VAL A 465 -21.16 20.15 5.69
C VAL A 465 -21.40 19.08 4.64
N ILE A 466 -22.64 18.94 4.19
CA ILE A 466 -23.01 18.12 3.03
C ILE A 466 -23.16 19.04 1.83
N ILE A 467 -22.40 18.79 0.79
CA ILE A 467 -22.45 19.49 -0.50
C ILE A 467 -22.96 18.50 -1.53
N GLU A 468 -24.13 18.76 -2.11
CA GLU A 468 -24.75 17.88 -3.08
C GLU A 468 -24.93 18.55 -4.44
N GLY A 469 -24.77 17.75 -5.50
CA GLY A 469 -24.92 18.20 -6.88
C GLY A 469 -23.62 18.24 -7.67
N ALA A 470 -23.61 19.04 -8.73
CA ALA A 470 -22.51 19.13 -9.68
C ALA A 470 -21.85 20.52 -9.67
N ASN A 471 -20.61 20.62 -10.12
CA ASN A 471 -19.84 21.86 -10.22
C ASN A 471 -19.81 22.64 -8.90
N THR A 472 -19.40 22.00 -7.81
CA THR A 472 -19.37 22.62 -6.47
C THR A 472 -17.98 22.62 -5.85
N SER A 473 -17.73 23.50 -4.89
CA SER A 473 -16.59 23.36 -3.99
C SER A 473 -16.92 23.73 -2.56
N LEU A 474 -16.10 23.26 -1.61
CA LEU A 474 -16.16 23.76 -0.23
C LEU A 474 -15.75 25.22 -0.22
N GLY A 475 -14.54 25.51 -0.66
CA GLY A 475 -14.01 26.87 -0.73
C GLY A 475 -13.48 27.20 -2.12
N ASN A 476 -13.17 28.46 -2.35
CA ASN A 476 -12.28 28.89 -3.42
C ASN A 476 -11.54 30.16 -2.99
N THR A 477 -10.21 30.05 -3.03
CA THR A 477 -9.31 31.08 -2.52
C THR A 477 -8.43 31.65 -3.62
N TYR A 478 -8.24 32.96 -3.55
CA TYR A 478 -7.40 33.74 -4.43
C TYR A 478 -7.00 35.03 -3.70
N SER A 479 -6.08 35.81 -4.25
CA SER A 479 -5.49 36.91 -3.48
C SER A 479 -5.15 38.10 -4.35
N HIS A 480 -5.61 39.26 -3.90
CA HIS A 480 -5.30 40.54 -4.51
C HIS A 480 -5.33 41.62 -3.41
N MET A 481 -4.52 42.67 -3.58
CA MET A 481 -4.31 43.73 -2.58
C MET A 481 -3.68 43.28 -1.24
N GLU A 482 -2.43 43.69 -0.98
CA GLU A 482 -1.66 43.44 0.27
C GLU A 482 -1.51 41.97 0.75
N GLY A 483 -2.03 40.97 0.01
CA GLY A 483 -2.08 39.55 0.40
C GLY A 483 -0.72 38.88 0.67
N SER A 484 0.38 39.38 0.12
CA SER A 484 1.73 38.79 0.26
C SER A 484 2.25 38.66 1.70
N LYS A 485 1.66 39.40 2.66
CA LYS A 485 2.05 39.36 4.08
C LYS A 485 1.18 38.42 4.94
N VAL A 486 0.18 37.79 4.33
CA VAL A 486 -0.92 37.11 5.03
C VAL A 486 -0.86 35.62 4.74
N ARG A 487 -0.81 34.79 5.77
CA ARG A 487 -1.01 33.36 5.57
C ARG A 487 -2.48 33.07 5.35
N GLN A 488 -2.77 32.35 4.28
CA GLN A 488 -4.10 31.89 3.98
C GLN A 488 -4.27 30.45 4.47
N SER A 489 -5.36 30.18 5.20
CA SER A 489 -5.62 28.87 5.79
C SER A 489 -7.07 28.43 5.64
N THR A 490 -7.27 27.16 5.31
CA THR A 490 -8.58 26.50 5.36
C THR A 490 -8.46 25.27 6.25
N ILE A 491 -9.20 25.24 7.36
CA ILE A 491 -9.08 24.23 8.41
C ILE A 491 -10.39 23.45 8.55
N ASN A 492 -10.34 22.13 8.42
CA ASN A 492 -11.45 21.23 8.71
C ASN A 492 -11.14 20.35 9.94
N THR A 493 -12.04 20.34 10.92
CA THR A 493 -12.10 19.36 12.02
C THR A 493 -13.45 18.66 12.11
N GLY A 494 -14.43 19.08 11.31
CA GLY A 494 -15.75 18.48 11.20
C GLY A 494 -15.86 17.42 10.11
N ASP A 495 -17.10 17.17 9.66
CA ASP A 495 -17.42 16.17 8.65
C ASP A 495 -17.84 16.87 7.34
N ILE A 496 -17.09 16.69 6.26
CA ILE A 496 -17.40 17.21 4.92
C ILE A 496 -17.75 16.04 3.99
N ILE A 497 -18.92 16.10 3.36
CA ILE A 497 -19.42 15.06 2.45
C ILE A 497 -19.82 15.73 1.14
N PHE A 498 -19.19 15.33 0.03
CA PHE A 498 -19.70 15.60 -1.32
C PHE A 498 -20.53 14.42 -1.79
N GLN A 499 -21.76 14.66 -2.26
CA GLN A 499 -22.67 13.59 -2.68
C GLN A 499 -23.43 13.92 -3.98
N PRO A 500 -23.90 12.91 -4.73
CA PRO A 500 -24.85 13.11 -5.80
C PRO A 500 -26.18 13.72 -5.32
N TYR A 501 -26.80 14.55 -6.15
CA TYR A 501 -28.15 15.10 -5.95
C TYR A 501 -29.09 14.63 -7.05
N SER A 502 -30.34 14.28 -6.72
CA SER A 502 -31.38 14.01 -7.70
C SER A 502 -32.61 14.88 -7.48
N ASP A 503 -33.08 15.54 -8.54
CA ASP A 503 -34.34 16.28 -8.56
C ASP A 503 -35.56 15.38 -8.91
N GLY A 504 -35.34 14.06 -9.01
CA GLY A 504 -36.33 13.07 -9.46
C GLY A 504 -36.31 12.81 -10.97
N THR A 505 -35.64 13.64 -11.76
CA THR A 505 -35.48 13.49 -13.22
C THR A 505 -34.02 13.31 -13.64
N ASN A 506 -33.13 14.14 -13.08
CA ASN A 506 -31.71 14.20 -13.37
C ASN A 506 -30.89 13.83 -12.13
N ILE A 507 -29.63 13.42 -12.35
CA ILE A 507 -28.63 13.21 -11.31
C ILE A 507 -27.46 14.14 -11.55
N PHE A 508 -27.09 14.91 -10.52
CA PHE A 508 -26.02 15.90 -10.54
C PHE A 508 -24.90 15.42 -9.61
N GLU A 509 -23.74 15.08 -10.16
CA GLU A 509 -22.69 14.39 -9.39
C GLU A 509 -21.26 14.56 -9.94
N LYS A 510 -21.03 15.59 -10.75
CA LYS A 510 -19.76 15.76 -11.47
C LYS A 510 -19.07 17.04 -11.08
N ASN A 511 -17.74 17.03 -11.11
CA ASN A 511 -16.86 18.19 -10.92
C ASN A 511 -17.04 18.80 -9.53
N THR A 512 -16.27 18.34 -8.56
CA THR A 512 -16.34 18.87 -7.20
C THR A 512 -14.96 19.04 -6.62
N ALA A 513 -14.74 20.05 -5.77
CA ALA A 513 -13.45 20.20 -5.10
C ALA A 513 -13.54 20.63 -3.64
N VAL A 514 -12.61 20.19 -2.80
CA VAL A 514 -12.56 20.61 -1.39
C VAL A 514 -11.75 21.90 -1.27
N PHE A 515 -10.44 21.79 -1.47
CA PHE A 515 -9.52 22.90 -1.39
C PHE A 515 -9.25 23.41 -2.81
N VAL A 516 -9.57 24.68 -3.05
CA VAL A 516 -9.44 25.29 -4.37
C VAL A 516 -8.60 26.55 -4.25
N ILE A 517 -7.52 26.62 -5.02
CA ILE A 517 -6.72 27.83 -5.22
C ILE A 517 -6.87 28.25 -6.68
N SER A 518 -7.51 29.39 -6.93
CA SER A 518 -7.82 29.89 -8.27
C SER A 518 -6.90 31.03 -8.72
N ASN A 519 -7.19 31.54 -9.92
CA ASN A 519 -6.40 32.53 -10.63
C ASN A 519 -6.70 33.96 -10.11
N ASP A 520 -5.91 34.43 -9.16
CA ASP A 520 -5.58 35.86 -8.99
C ASP A 520 -4.47 35.91 -7.96
N THR A 521 -3.31 36.41 -8.38
CA THR A 521 -2.13 36.52 -7.52
C THR A 521 -1.41 37.82 -7.80
N HIS A 522 -2.13 38.90 -8.08
CA HIS A 522 -1.51 40.19 -8.35
C HIS A 522 -2.40 41.36 -7.93
N GLU A 523 -1.77 42.48 -7.62
CA GLU A 523 -2.43 43.77 -7.47
C GLU A 523 -1.94 44.70 -8.59
N THR A 524 -2.86 45.43 -9.22
CA THR A 524 -2.49 46.56 -10.07
C THR A 524 -2.55 47.83 -9.22
N THR A 525 -1.40 48.43 -8.94
CA THR A 525 -1.32 49.65 -8.14
C THR A 525 -1.99 50.82 -8.85
N SER A 526 -2.25 51.91 -8.13
CA SER A 526 -2.75 53.17 -8.70
C SER A 526 -1.82 53.76 -9.79
N SER A 527 -0.55 53.37 -9.83
CA SER A 527 0.41 53.73 -10.89
C SER A 527 0.41 52.77 -12.09
N GLY A 528 -0.46 51.76 -12.11
CA GLY A 528 -0.53 50.74 -13.15
C GLY A 528 0.54 49.64 -13.05
N ALA A 529 1.31 49.60 -11.97
CA ALA A 529 2.32 48.55 -11.77
C ALA A 529 1.66 47.27 -11.25
N ILE A 530 2.08 46.12 -11.79
CA ILE A 530 1.60 44.81 -11.35
C ILE A 530 2.53 44.31 -10.24
N VAL A 531 1.97 44.07 -9.06
CA VAL A 531 2.67 43.54 -7.88
C VAL A 531 2.20 42.11 -7.63
N PRO A 532 3.08 41.08 -7.79
CA PRO A 532 2.82 39.71 -7.36
C PRO A 532 2.30 39.61 -5.92
N GLN A 533 1.24 38.83 -5.73
CA GLN A 533 0.70 38.43 -4.43
C GLN A 533 1.04 36.97 -4.18
N ILE A 534 2.21 36.77 -3.56
CA ILE A 534 2.75 35.44 -3.26
C ILE A 534 2.78 35.25 -1.76
N GLN A 535 1.88 34.40 -1.27
CA GLN A 535 1.78 34.01 0.12
C GLN A 535 1.49 32.52 0.25
N ASP A 536 1.74 31.98 1.44
CA ASP A 536 1.51 30.58 1.74
C ASP A 536 0.03 30.27 1.93
N SER A 537 -0.40 29.13 1.36
CA SER A 537 -1.73 28.55 1.53
C SER A 537 -1.63 27.25 2.29
N ILE A 538 -2.25 27.16 3.47
CA ILE A 538 -2.33 25.91 4.24
C ILE A 538 -3.74 25.33 4.16
N ASN A 539 -3.84 24.15 3.56
CA ASN A 539 -5.06 23.37 3.44
C ASN A 539 -4.99 22.23 4.45
N TYR A 540 -5.74 22.35 5.56
CA TYR A 540 -5.57 21.52 6.74
C TYR A 540 -6.83 20.69 7.02
N ASN A 541 -6.68 19.38 7.13
CA ASN A 541 -7.72 18.45 7.53
C ASN A 541 -7.29 17.66 8.78
N ALA A 542 -8.08 17.76 9.84
CA ALA A 542 -8.07 16.86 10.99
C ALA A 542 -9.48 16.33 11.31
N GLY A 543 -10.42 16.48 10.38
CA GLY A 543 -11.75 15.90 10.42
C GLY A 543 -11.93 14.88 9.30
N LYS A 544 -13.17 14.66 8.88
CA LYS A 544 -13.48 13.73 7.78
C LYS A 544 -13.82 14.48 6.51
N ILE A 545 -13.24 14.05 5.41
CA ILE A 545 -13.60 14.47 4.05
C ILE A 545 -13.93 13.21 3.25
N LYS A 546 -15.15 13.15 2.72
CA LYS A 546 -15.62 12.06 1.86
C LYS A 546 -16.25 12.60 0.59
N MET A 547 -15.82 12.11 -0.57
CA MET A 547 -16.30 12.58 -1.86
C MET A 547 -16.88 11.43 -2.70
N TYR A 548 -18.20 11.43 -2.89
CA TYR A 548 -18.96 10.43 -3.65
C TYR A 548 -19.37 10.92 -5.04
N THR A 549 -18.70 11.93 -5.56
CA THR A 549 -18.93 12.53 -6.87
C THR A 549 -17.85 12.09 -7.86
N THR A 550 -18.18 12.07 -9.14
CA THR A 550 -17.20 11.83 -10.22
C THR A 550 -16.44 13.11 -10.55
N ASN A 551 -15.21 12.99 -11.07
CA ASN A 551 -14.35 14.16 -11.30
C ASN A 551 -14.13 14.98 -10.00
N ALA A 552 -13.98 14.28 -8.87
CA ALA A 552 -13.77 14.89 -7.58
C ALA A 552 -12.29 15.24 -7.39
N VAL A 553 -12.00 16.40 -6.83
CA VAL A 553 -10.64 16.85 -6.56
C VAL A 553 -10.47 17.25 -5.09
N GLY A 554 -9.52 16.63 -4.40
CA GLY A 554 -9.24 16.99 -3.01
C GLY A 554 -8.65 18.40 -2.91
N LEU A 555 -7.49 18.61 -3.52
CA LEU A 555 -6.84 19.91 -3.68
C LEU A 555 -6.65 20.21 -5.17
N VAL A 556 -7.20 21.33 -5.65
CA VAL A 556 -6.91 21.87 -7.00
C VAL A 556 -6.15 23.18 -6.88
N THR A 557 -5.04 23.30 -7.62
CA THR A 557 -4.23 24.52 -7.67
C THR A 557 -4.08 25.04 -9.10
N ASP A 558 -4.62 26.22 -9.35
CA ASP A 558 -4.57 26.94 -10.62
C ASP A 558 -4.14 28.41 -10.44
N PRO A 559 -3.13 28.75 -9.61
CA PRO A 559 -2.71 30.13 -9.47
C PRO A 559 -2.02 30.62 -10.75
N GLU A 560 -2.07 31.93 -10.99
CA GLU A 560 -1.37 32.56 -12.11
C GLU A 560 0.15 32.57 -11.89
N GLN A 561 0.60 32.82 -10.65
CA GLN A 561 2.01 32.82 -10.28
C GLN A 561 2.34 31.67 -9.32
N LYS A 562 3.57 31.14 -9.46
CA LYS A 562 4.06 30.08 -8.58
C LYS A 562 4.11 30.56 -7.14
N ARG A 563 3.36 29.89 -6.27
CA ARG A 563 3.25 30.21 -4.84
C ARG A 563 3.38 28.96 -3.94
N PRO A 564 3.67 29.14 -2.65
CA PRO A 564 3.66 28.05 -1.68
C PRO A 564 2.25 27.51 -1.41
N VAL A 565 2.12 26.19 -1.43
CA VAL A 565 0.88 25.48 -1.08
C VAL A 565 1.23 24.29 -0.19
N SER A 566 0.51 24.13 0.91
CA SER A 566 0.66 22.97 1.79
C SER A 566 -0.67 22.24 1.94
N LEU A 567 -0.65 20.92 1.79
CA LEU A 567 -1.77 20.03 2.13
C LEU A 567 -1.40 19.21 3.35
N ILE A 568 -2.11 19.41 4.46
CA ILE A 568 -1.88 18.71 5.72
C ILE A 568 -3.12 17.87 6.03
N ASN A 569 -2.97 16.54 6.02
CA ASN A 569 -4.00 15.59 6.37
C ASN A 569 -3.61 14.79 7.62
N ARG A 570 -4.36 14.98 8.71
CA ARG A 570 -4.20 14.28 10.00
C ARG A 570 -5.22 13.17 10.21
N ASP A 571 -6.26 13.10 9.37
CA ASP A 571 -7.38 12.19 9.55
C ASP A 571 -7.93 11.70 8.20
N THR A 572 -9.24 11.54 8.07
CA THR A 572 -9.92 10.83 6.98
C THR A 572 -10.05 11.72 5.75
N PHE A 573 -9.55 11.24 4.61
CA PHE A 573 -9.72 11.88 3.30
C PHE A 573 -9.94 10.79 2.25
N GLU A 574 -11.15 10.70 1.70
CA GLU A 574 -11.56 9.59 0.86
C GLU A 574 -12.32 10.08 -0.40
N LEU A 575 -11.93 9.56 -1.57
CA LEU A 575 -12.55 9.84 -2.86
C LEU A 575 -13.05 8.52 -3.48
N TYR A 576 -14.33 8.44 -3.80
CA TYR A 576 -15.00 7.20 -4.18
C TYR A 576 -15.42 7.13 -5.65
N GLY A 577 -15.63 8.28 -6.31
CA GLY A 577 -16.08 8.34 -7.70
C GLY A 577 -14.94 8.30 -8.71
N GLU A 578 -15.25 7.86 -9.92
CA GLU A 578 -14.28 7.72 -11.01
C GLU A 578 -13.73 9.07 -11.52
N ASN A 579 -12.59 8.98 -12.20
CA ASN A 579 -11.85 10.11 -12.79
C ASN A 579 -11.54 11.21 -11.75
N SER A 580 -11.18 10.83 -10.52
CA SER A 580 -10.95 11.76 -9.41
C SER A 580 -9.45 11.99 -9.14
N ALA A 581 -9.09 13.08 -8.49
CA ALA A 581 -7.71 13.36 -8.08
C ALA A 581 -7.63 13.79 -6.61
N ALA A 582 -6.79 13.17 -5.79
CA ALA A 582 -6.59 13.68 -4.43
C ALA A 582 -5.90 15.05 -4.45
N ILE A 583 -4.90 15.22 -5.32
CA ILE A 583 -4.17 16.47 -5.55
C ILE A 583 -4.03 16.70 -7.04
N TYR A 584 -4.44 17.87 -7.53
CA TYR A 584 -4.34 18.26 -8.93
C TYR A 584 -3.63 19.61 -9.09
N LEU A 585 -2.41 19.56 -9.64
CA LEU A 585 -1.58 20.73 -9.90
C LEU A 585 -1.72 21.16 -11.36
N LYS A 586 -2.65 22.08 -11.61
CA LYS A 586 -2.96 22.60 -12.94
C LYS A 586 -1.91 23.61 -13.41
N ASN A 587 -1.49 24.51 -12.51
CA ASN A 587 -0.36 25.43 -12.71
C ASN A 587 0.76 25.20 -11.69
N ALA A 588 1.90 25.86 -11.94
CA ALA A 588 3.11 25.68 -11.16
C ALA A 588 2.92 26.14 -9.71
N VAL A 589 3.25 25.28 -8.73
CA VAL A 589 3.25 25.61 -7.28
C VAL A 589 4.47 25.01 -6.59
N ALA A 590 4.79 25.50 -5.38
CA ALA A 590 5.66 24.78 -4.45
C ALA A 590 4.79 24.05 -3.42
N LEU A 591 4.55 22.76 -3.69
CA LEU A 591 3.68 21.91 -2.88
C LEU A 591 4.46 21.19 -1.79
N ASP A 592 4.05 21.33 -0.53
CA ASP A 592 4.41 20.42 0.56
C ASP A 592 3.22 19.58 0.98
N ILE A 593 3.39 18.26 1.05
CA ILE A 593 2.32 17.31 1.39
C ILE A 593 2.62 16.66 2.74
N GLN A 594 1.66 16.65 3.66
CA GLN A 594 1.80 16.02 4.97
C GLN A 594 0.59 15.13 5.26
N THR A 595 0.62 13.87 4.82
CA THR A 595 -0.38 12.84 5.15
C THR A 595 0.07 12.04 6.37
N THR A 596 0.14 12.71 7.52
CA THR A 596 0.81 12.21 8.72
C THR A 596 0.00 12.55 9.96
N ASN A 597 0.11 11.73 11.00
CA ASN A 597 -0.67 11.89 12.22
C ASN A 597 -0.36 13.17 13.02
N ASP A 598 0.86 13.68 12.94
CA ASP A 598 1.27 14.91 13.63
C ASP A 598 2.46 15.62 12.95
N LYS A 599 2.77 16.84 13.40
CA LYS A 599 3.85 17.69 12.85
C LYS A 599 5.27 17.20 13.13
N ASN A 600 5.45 16.30 14.11
CA ASN A 600 6.73 15.71 14.48
C ASN A 600 6.96 14.37 13.77
N PHE A 601 6.15 14.05 12.75
CA PHE A 601 6.32 12.87 11.93
C PHE A 601 7.74 12.78 11.38
N THR A 602 8.39 11.63 11.62
CA THR A 602 9.74 11.37 11.14
C THR A 602 9.95 9.89 10.85
N LEU A 603 10.84 9.61 9.90
CA LEU A 603 11.46 8.29 9.77
C LEU A 603 12.35 8.03 10.99
N ASP A 604 12.50 6.76 11.39
CA ASP A 604 13.42 6.41 12.47
C ASP A 604 14.87 6.68 12.04
N THR A 605 15.51 7.67 12.66
CA THR A 605 16.90 8.06 12.35
C THR A 605 17.92 6.98 12.68
N LYS A 606 17.54 5.96 13.47
CA LYS A 606 18.37 4.78 13.73
C LYS A 606 18.25 3.72 12.63
N ASP A 607 17.18 3.76 11.85
CA ASP A 607 16.99 2.93 10.67
C ASP A 607 17.46 3.66 9.41
N ASN A 608 18.74 3.55 9.10
CA ASN A 608 19.27 4.08 7.85
C ASN A 608 18.84 3.31 6.60
N SER A 609 17.99 2.28 6.72
CA SER A 609 17.31 1.72 5.56
C SER A 609 16.12 2.56 5.12
N ASN A 610 15.72 3.58 5.91
CA ASN A 610 14.58 4.44 5.64
C ASN A 610 13.28 3.65 5.45
N SER A 611 13.08 2.59 6.25
CA SER A 611 11.95 1.67 6.14
C SER A 611 10.97 1.77 7.31
N THR A 612 11.42 2.23 8.47
CA THR A 612 10.61 2.31 9.68
C THR A 612 10.31 3.76 10.09
N LEU A 613 9.14 3.94 10.66
CA LEU A 613 8.71 5.19 11.28
C LEU A 613 9.21 5.29 12.72
N SER A 614 9.39 6.50 13.23
CA SER A 614 9.61 6.70 14.66
C SER A 614 8.42 6.23 15.50
N THR A 615 8.61 5.96 16.80
CA THR A 615 7.61 5.32 17.69
C THR A 615 6.22 5.96 17.67
N ASN A 616 6.13 7.28 17.49
CA ASN A 616 4.86 8.03 17.51
C ASN A 616 4.42 8.50 16.13
N SER A 617 5.12 8.09 15.06
CA SER A 617 4.82 8.51 13.70
C SER A 617 3.95 7.48 13.00
N SER A 618 2.89 7.94 12.36
CA SER A 618 2.04 7.12 11.50
C SER A 618 1.52 7.92 10.31
N TYR A 619 1.37 7.25 9.17
CA TYR A 619 0.75 7.84 7.99
C TYR A 619 -0.76 7.97 8.16
N LYS A 620 -1.32 9.00 7.54
CA LYS A 620 -2.76 9.27 7.40
C LYS A 620 -3.10 9.34 5.91
N PRO A 621 -3.10 8.17 5.22
CA PRO A 621 -3.19 8.12 3.77
C PRO A 621 -4.52 8.69 3.27
N ILE A 622 -4.46 9.31 2.10
CA ILE A 622 -5.68 9.62 1.33
C ILE A 622 -6.13 8.32 0.65
N LYS A 623 -7.42 7.99 0.70
CA LYS A 623 -7.98 6.80 0.05
C LYS A 623 -8.64 7.21 -1.27
N ILE A 624 -8.32 6.51 -2.35
CA ILE A 624 -9.04 6.58 -3.63
C ILE A 624 -9.64 5.21 -3.94
N SER A 625 -10.88 5.16 -4.41
CA SER A 625 -11.58 3.90 -4.71
C SER A 625 -12.46 3.96 -5.95
N GLY A 626 -12.28 4.99 -6.78
CA GLY A 626 -12.95 5.06 -8.08
C GLY A 626 -12.00 4.84 -9.23
N ASP A 627 -12.52 4.32 -10.34
CA ASP A 627 -11.73 4.04 -11.55
C ASP A 627 -11.00 5.27 -12.09
N LYS A 628 -9.84 5.07 -12.71
CA LYS A 628 -9.05 6.12 -13.38
C LYS A 628 -8.74 7.32 -12.47
N SER A 629 -8.66 7.08 -11.16
CA SER A 629 -8.38 8.12 -10.18
C SER A 629 -6.89 8.25 -9.93
N ILE A 630 -6.45 9.42 -9.48
CA ILE A 630 -5.04 9.73 -9.27
C ILE A 630 -4.82 10.26 -7.85
N GLY A 631 -3.79 9.79 -7.16
CA GLY A 631 -3.37 10.39 -5.89
C GLY A 631 -2.78 11.78 -6.10
N LEU A 632 -1.55 11.84 -6.60
CA LEU A 632 -0.90 13.09 -7.00
C LEU A 632 -0.88 13.22 -8.53
N TYR A 633 -1.62 14.20 -9.04
CA TYR A 633 -1.63 14.53 -10.46
C TYR A 633 -1.00 15.90 -10.72
N SER A 634 0.18 15.93 -11.32
CA SER A 634 0.81 17.19 -11.74
C SER A 634 0.89 17.29 -13.26
N VAL A 635 0.19 18.26 -13.83
CA VAL A 635 0.23 18.56 -15.27
C VAL A 635 1.12 19.76 -15.60
N ALA A 636 1.34 20.65 -14.63
CA ALA A 636 2.15 21.84 -14.81
C ALA A 636 3.65 21.51 -14.90
N SER A 637 4.35 22.08 -15.87
CA SER A 637 5.81 22.19 -15.79
C SER A 637 6.19 23.23 -14.73
N GLY A 638 7.24 22.99 -13.94
CA GLY A 638 7.80 23.98 -13.00
C GLY A 638 7.30 23.91 -11.55
N SER A 639 6.33 23.04 -11.23
CA SER A 639 6.02 22.73 -9.83
C SER A 639 7.19 22.03 -9.14
N THR A 640 7.24 22.16 -7.82
CA THR A 640 8.08 21.36 -6.94
C THR A 640 7.18 20.68 -5.92
N VAL A 641 7.41 19.39 -5.67
CA VAL A 641 6.63 18.60 -4.70
C VAL A 641 7.56 18.03 -3.65
N GLU A 642 7.28 18.28 -2.38
CA GLU A 642 8.03 17.78 -1.22
C GLU A 642 7.10 17.27 -0.11
N GLY A 643 7.68 16.68 0.93
CA GLY A 643 6.98 16.27 2.14
C GLY A 643 6.85 14.75 2.35
N ASN A 644 5.79 14.34 3.03
CA ASN A 644 5.46 12.96 3.42
C ASN A 644 4.11 12.54 2.82
N PHE A 645 4.14 11.69 1.79
CA PHE A 645 2.95 11.32 1.02
C PHE A 645 2.51 9.88 1.26
N ALA A 646 1.23 9.68 1.53
CA ALA A 646 0.64 8.36 1.70
C ALA A 646 -0.71 8.29 1.02
N LEU A 647 -0.94 7.18 0.32
CA LEU A 647 -2.12 6.95 -0.49
C LEU A 647 -2.50 5.47 -0.47
N ASP A 648 -3.79 5.22 -0.37
CA ASP A 648 -4.41 3.90 -0.53
C ASP A 648 -5.30 3.89 -1.77
N ILE A 649 -5.06 2.95 -2.68
CA ILE A 649 -5.95 2.60 -3.79
C ILE A 649 -6.75 1.38 -3.35
N GLY A 650 -8.00 1.62 -2.95
CA GLY A 650 -8.90 0.63 -2.38
C GLY A 650 -8.63 0.32 -0.91
N ALA A 651 -9.22 -0.77 -0.45
CA ALA A 651 -8.99 -1.37 0.86
C ALA A 651 -9.15 -2.89 0.78
N ILE A 652 -8.74 -3.61 1.84
CA ILE A 652 -8.82 -5.07 1.86
C ILE A 652 -10.25 -5.54 1.60
N GLY A 653 -10.46 -6.31 0.54
CA GLY A 653 -11.74 -6.88 0.13
C GLY A 653 -12.72 -5.88 -0.49
N VAL A 654 -12.31 -4.63 -0.74
CA VAL A 654 -13.18 -3.53 -1.19
C VAL A 654 -12.67 -2.97 -2.52
N GLY A 655 -13.50 -3.08 -3.56
CA GLY A 655 -13.29 -2.44 -4.86
C GLY A 655 -14.09 -1.14 -4.98
N ASN A 656 -14.65 -0.85 -6.15
CA ASN A 656 -15.53 0.28 -6.40
C ASN A 656 -16.76 0.25 -5.49
N GLU A 657 -17.00 1.36 -4.79
CA GLU A 657 -18.13 1.49 -3.86
C GLU A 657 -19.30 2.25 -4.50
N LYS A 658 -20.52 1.87 -4.13
CA LYS A 658 -21.78 2.51 -4.58
C LYS A 658 -22.30 3.48 -3.55
N PHE A 659 -23.03 4.50 -4.00
CA PHE A 659 -23.59 5.53 -3.15
C PHE A 659 -25.03 5.21 -2.73
N THR A 660 -25.34 5.41 -1.45
CA THR A 660 -26.71 5.34 -0.91
C THR A 660 -26.93 6.47 0.09
N THR A 661 -27.89 7.37 -0.20
CA THR A 661 -28.13 8.58 0.59
C THR A 661 -28.38 8.27 2.06
N THR A 662 -29.25 7.29 2.35
CA THR A 662 -29.67 6.93 3.72
C THR A 662 -28.53 6.34 4.57
N THR A 663 -27.53 5.73 3.95
CA THR A 663 -26.36 5.15 4.65
C THR A 663 -25.25 6.17 4.85
N ILE A 664 -25.02 7.06 3.86
CA ILE A 664 -23.88 7.98 3.88
C ILE A 664 -24.17 9.26 4.67
N SER A 665 -25.23 9.97 4.32
CA SER A 665 -25.54 11.29 4.90
C SER A 665 -26.86 11.32 5.65
N ASN A 666 -27.81 10.47 5.23
CA ASN A 666 -29.22 10.45 5.61
C ASN A 666 -29.91 11.81 5.46
N LEU A 667 -29.45 12.61 4.49
CA LEU A 667 -29.96 13.95 4.25
C LEU A 667 -29.73 14.38 2.79
N THR A 668 -30.79 14.90 2.16
CA THR A 668 -30.77 15.51 0.82
C THR A 668 -31.95 16.49 0.70
N ASP A 669 -31.85 17.45 -0.22
CA ASP A 669 -32.97 18.32 -0.63
C ASP A 669 -33.82 17.66 -1.74
N GLY A 670 -33.34 16.52 -2.27
CA GLY A 670 -33.91 15.84 -3.42
C GLY A 670 -34.47 14.47 -3.09
N VAL A 671 -34.41 13.58 -4.08
CA VAL A 671 -34.81 12.18 -3.93
C VAL A 671 -33.62 11.35 -3.42
N ASN A 672 -33.88 10.45 -2.47
CA ASN A 672 -32.87 9.51 -1.98
C ASN A 672 -32.39 8.58 -3.09
N LEU A 673 -31.08 8.47 -3.25
CA LEU A 673 -30.45 7.48 -4.13
C LEU A 673 -30.12 6.21 -3.35
N THR A 674 -30.34 5.06 -4.00
CA THR A 674 -30.06 3.74 -3.42
C THR A 674 -29.18 2.96 -4.38
N ASN A 675 -28.04 2.47 -3.90
CA ASN A 675 -27.10 1.65 -4.66
C ASN A 675 -26.68 2.28 -6.01
N HIS A 676 -26.54 3.60 -6.03
CA HIS A 676 -26.19 4.38 -7.22
C HIS A 676 -24.71 4.20 -7.56
N SER A 677 -24.41 3.90 -8.83
CA SER A 677 -23.01 3.73 -9.25
C SER A 677 -22.38 5.07 -9.59
N ILE A 678 -21.23 5.33 -8.99
CA ILE A 678 -20.36 6.49 -9.24
C ILE A 678 -19.04 6.09 -9.92
N ASN A 679 -19.00 4.84 -10.41
CA ASN A 679 -17.90 4.20 -11.14
C ASN A 679 -18.52 3.43 -12.31
N THR A 680 -18.71 4.12 -13.44
CA THR A 680 -19.47 3.59 -14.58
C THR A 680 -18.59 3.24 -15.76
N SER A 681 -17.30 3.57 -15.70
CA SER A 681 -16.35 3.37 -16.78
C SER A 681 -15.59 2.05 -16.74
N GLY A 682 -15.57 1.36 -15.59
CA GLY A 682 -15.05 0.01 -15.43
C GLY A 682 -16.02 -1.09 -15.89
N SER A 683 -15.48 -2.28 -16.10
CA SER A 683 -16.26 -3.47 -16.49
C SER A 683 -16.69 -4.34 -15.31
N THR A 684 -16.14 -4.05 -14.13
CA THR A 684 -16.33 -4.80 -12.89
C THR A 684 -16.48 -3.86 -11.69
N ASP A 685 -16.73 -4.41 -10.51
CA ASP A 685 -16.64 -3.65 -9.25
C ASP A 685 -15.17 -3.57 -8.74
N ASP A 686 -14.17 -3.98 -9.52
CA ASP A 686 -12.75 -3.76 -9.18
C ASP A 686 -12.34 -2.31 -9.49
N ILE A 687 -11.32 -1.78 -8.80
CA ILE A 687 -10.76 -0.46 -9.10
C ILE A 687 -9.82 -0.58 -10.28
N GLU A 688 -10.14 0.10 -11.39
CA GLU A 688 -9.46 -0.06 -12.68
C GLU A 688 -8.66 1.20 -13.07
N GLY A 689 -7.40 1.02 -13.48
CA GLY A 689 -6.61 2.05 -14.17
C GLY A 689 -6.27 3.32 -13.38
N SER A 690 -6.21 3.25 -12.05
CA SER A 690 -5.83 4.37 -11.16
C SER A 690 -4.32 4.48 -10.96
N TYR A 691 -3.87 5.66 -10.53
CA TYR A 691 -2.46 6.00 -10.33
C TYR A 691 -2.20 6.51 -8.91
N GLY A 692 -1.08 6.10 -8.32
CA GLY A 692 -0.63 6.69 -7.06
C GLY A 692 -0.04 8.08 -7.27
N ILE A 693 1.01 8.17 -8.08
CA ILE A 693 1.64 9.41 -8.53
C ILE A 693 1.73 9.40 -10.05
N LEU A 694 1.20 10.45 -10.68
CA LEU A 694 1.36 10.73 -12.10
C LEU A 694 1.76 12.19 -12.26
N SER A 695 3.04 12.44 -12.55
CA SER A 695 3.61 13.79 -12.46
C SER A 695 4.49 14.16 -13.65
N LYS A 696 4.24 15.34 -14.22
CA LYS A 696 5.14 16.03 -15.15
C LYS A 696 6.17 16.93 -14.46
N SER A 697 6.10 17.06 -13.13
CA SER A 697 6.99 17.91 -12.35
C SER A 697 7.95 17.08 -11.49
N PRO A 698 9.17 17.57 -11.23
CA PRO A 698 10.07 16.92 -10.30
C PRO A 698 9.45 16.81 -8.90
N THR A 699 9.77 15.71 -8.22
CA THR A 699 9.29 15.41 -6.87
C THR A 699 10.47 15.04 -5.98
N ASP A 700 10.49 15.53 -4.75
CA ASP A 700 11.50 15.26 -3.73
C ASP A 700 10.85 15.04 -2.35
N LEU A 701 10.21 13.88 -2.21
CA LEU A 701 9.57 13.47 -0.96
C LEU A 701 10.62 13.04 0.06
N THR A 702 10.36 13.36 1.33
CA THR A 702 11.08 12.78 2.47
C THR A 702 10.67 11.33 2.68
N SER A 703 9.38 11.03 2.57
CA SER A 703 8.87 9.67 2.68
C SER A 703 7.58 9.43 1.89
N HIS A 704 7.32 8.15 1.57
CA HIS A 704 6.13 7.72 0.86
C HIS A 704 5.54 6.41 1.42
N LYS A 705 4.21 6.28 1.32
CA LYS A 705 3.51 4.99 1.48
C LYS A 705 2.35 4.88 0.49
N ILE A 706 2.56 4.17 -0.62
CA ILE A 706 1.54 3.99 -1.66
C ILE A 706 1.10 2.52 -1.62
N ARG A 707 -0.20 2.26 -1.41
CA ARG A 707 -0.73 0.91 -1.34
C ARG A 707 -1.81 0.70 -2.38
N ILE A 708 -1.75 -0.44 -3.07
CA ILE A 708 -2.76 -0.91 -4.01
C ILE A 708 -3.28 -2.23 -3.44
N PHE A 709 -4.56 -2.29 -3.09
CA PHE A 709 -5.17 -3.45 -2.43
C PHE A 709 -5.67 -4.49 -3.43
N ASP A 710 -6.30 -5.55 -2.90
CA ASP A 710 -7.02 -6.53 -3.69
C ASP A 710 -8.26 -5.88 -4.35
N LYS A 711 -8.89 -6.57 -5.31
CA LYS A 711 -9.95 -5.99 -6.18
C LYS A 711 -9.48 -4.73 -6.94
N ALA A 712 -8.25 -4.77 -7.41
CA ALA A 712 -7.62 -3.70 -8.18
C ALA A 712 -7.01 -4.29 -9.45
N VAL A 713 -7.30 -3.71 -10.61
CA VAL A 713 -6.84 -4.19 -11.92
C VAL A 713 -6.13 -3.08 -12.71
N GLY A 714 -4.90 -3.35 -13.14
CA GLY A 714 -4.17 -2.45 -14.05
C GLY A 714 -3.80 -1.09 -13.45
N ASN A 715 -3.73 -0.97 -12.12
CA ASN A 715 -3.37 0.28 -11.45
C ASN A 715 -1.85 0.44 -11.37
N VAL A 716 -1.37 1.68 -11.29
CA VAL A 716 0.06 2.02 -11.27
C VAL A 716 0.40 2.80 -10.01
N GLY A 717 1.43 2.39 -9.28
CA GLY A 717 1.91 3.10 -8.10
C GLY A 717 2.52 4.47 -8.47
N VAL A 718 3.54 4.48 -9.33
CA VAL A 718 4.28 5.69 -9.70
C VAL A 718 4.61 5.72 -11.19
N TYR A 719 4.33 6.86 -11.82
CA TYR A 719 4.62 7.12 -13.23
C TYR A 719 5.11 8.58 -13.47
N PRO A 720 6.37 8.79 -13.91
CA PRO A 720 6.81 10.07 -14.44
C PRO A 720 6.22 10.30 -15.84
N ALA A 721 5.33 11.29 -15.93
CA ALA A 721 4.63 11.63 -17.18
C ALA A 721 5.42 12.61 -18.08
N ASP A 722 6.63 12.98 -17.67
CA ASP A 722 7.59 13.78 -18.46
C ASP A 722 9.04 13.34 -18.15
N ASN A 723 10.04 13.93 -18.81
CA ASN A 723 11.46 13.70 -18.53
C ASN A 723 11.92 14.36 -17.22
N VAL A 724 11.33 13.91 -16.11
CA VAL A 724 11.58 14.38 -14.74
C VAL A 724 12.00 13.24 -13.81
N GLU A 725 12.68 13.59 -12.72
CA GLU A 725 12.99 12.64 -11.65
C GLU A 725 11.94 12.76 -10.54
N LEU A 726 11.33 11.62 -10.18
CA LEU A 726 10.48 11.50 -9.01
C LEU A 726 11.26 10.82 -7.89
N LYS A 727 11.76 11.61 -6.93
CA LYS A 727 12.41 11.12 -5.72
C LYS A 727 11.37 10.92 -4.63
N LEU A 728 11.25 9.69 -4.15
CA LEU A 728 10.20 9.28 -3.20
C LEU A 728 10.69 9.22 -1.74
N GLY A 729 11.99 9.38 -1.50
CA GLY A 729 12.55 9.27 -0.15
C GLY A 729 12.45 7.86 0.43
N GLY A 730 12.20 7.75 1.73
CA GLY A 730 12.00 6.49 2.47
C GLY A 730 10.58 5.94 2.38
N GLY A 731 10.35 4.69 2.79
CA GLY A 731 9.01 4.09 2.88
C GLY A 731 8.73 2.95 1.90
N SER A 732 7.50 2.84 1.38
CA SER A 732 7.08 1.71 0.56
C SER A 732 6.04 1.99 -0.54
N ILE A 733 6.15 1.23 -1.62
CA ILE A 733 5.05 0.95 -2.57
C ILE A 733 4.61 -0.49 -2.31
N GLU A 734 3.33 -0.74 -2.07
CA GLU A 734 2.82 -2.08 -1.72
C GLU A 734 1.67 -2.49 -2.63
N LEU A 735 1.85 -3.57 -3.36
CA LEU A 735 0.81 -4.26 -4.12
C LEU A 735 0.29 -5.41 -3.25
N ASN A 736 -0.71 -5.11 -2.42
CA ASN A 736 -1.35 -6.04 -1.49
C ASN A 736 -2.47 -6.80 -2.22
N GLY A 737 -2.08 -7.58 -3.23
CA GLY A 737 -2.99 -8.10 -4.23
C GLY A 737 -3.89 -9.25 -3.82
N GLY A 738 -3.56 -9.97 -2.74
CA GLY A 738 -4.35 -11.11 -2.28
C GLY A 738 -4.52 -12.15 -3.39
N SER A 739 -5.77 -12.54 -3.69
CA SER A 739 -6.08 -13.47 -4.78
C SER A 739 -6.80 -12.84 -5.97
N THR A 740 -7.20 -11.56 -5.87
CA THR A 740 -8.09 -10.92 -6.84
C THR A 740 -7.42 -9.81 -7.64
N ALA A 741 -6.37 -9.16 -7.11
CA ALA A 741 -5.68 -8.10 -7.85
C ALA A 741 -4.96 -8.64 -9.09
N LYS A 742 -5.05 -7.89 -10.19
CA LYS A 742 -4.47 -8.27 -11.47
C LYS A 742 -3.67 -7.15 -12.12
N ASP A 743 -2.52 -7.49 -12.67
CA ASP A 743 -1.75 -6.63 -13.59
C ASP A 743 -1.42 -5.23 -13.05
N ASN A 744 -1.33 -5.06 -11.72
CA ASN A 744 -0.96 -3.78 -11.12
C ASN A 744 0.56 -3.62 -11.15
N ILE A 745 1.04 -2.39 -11.33
CA ILE A 745 2.46 -2.08 -11.48
C ILE A 745 2.91 -1.15 -10.35
N GLY A 746 4.04 -1.47 -9.70
CA GLY A 746 4.63 -0.60 -8.68
C GLY A 746 5.19 0.68 -9.29
N ILE A 747 6.18 0.55 -10.19
CA ILE A 747 6.77 1.65 -10.95
C ILE A 747 6.64 1.37 -12.44
N TYR A 748 6.13 2.35 -13.18
CA TYR A 748 5.97 2.30 -14.64
C TYR A 748 6.81 3.41 -15.29
N ILE A 749 7.70 3.06 -16.23
CA ILE A 749 8.46 3.99 -17.06
C ILE A 749 8.18 3.66 -18.54
N ASP A 750 7.83 4.68 -19.31
CA ASP A 750 7.55 4.55 -20.74
C ASP A 750 8.30 5.60 -21.56
N GLY A 751 9.55 5.30 -21.92
CA GLY A 751 10.32 6.11 -22.86
C GLY A 751 10.98 7.37 -22.28
N GLN A 752 10.62 7.80 -21.07
CA GLN A 752 11.21 8.99 -20.44
C GLN A 752 11.06 9.03 -18.92
N GLY A 753 11.91 9.83 -18.28
CA GLY A 753 11.85 10.12 -16.85
C GLY A 753 12.52 9.05 -15.98
N ALA A 754 12.55 9.33 -14.69
CA ALA A 754 13.18 8.46 -13.71
C ALA A 754 12.46 8.46 -12.36
N VAL A 755 12.59 7.34 -11.62
CA VAL A 755 12.11 7.20 -10.25
C VAL A 755 13.25 6.75 -9.35
N THR A 756 13.49 7.49 -8.27
CA THR A 756 14.50 7.17 -7.25
C THR A 756 13.84 7.02 -5.89
N SER A 757 14.05 5.89 -5.23
CA SER A 757 13.50 5.61 -3.91
C SER A 757 14.52 4.92 -3.01
N THR A 758 14.63 5.37 -1.77
CA THR A 758 15.34 4.64 -0.71
C THR A 758 14.44 3.62 -0.01
N GLY A 759 13.15 3.57 -0.39
CA GLY A 759 12.15 2.64 0.08
C GLY A 759 12.11 1.31 -0.68
N SER A 760 11.10 0.49 -0.35
CA SER A 760 10.88 -0.83 -0.96
C SER A 760 9.62 -0.91 -1.82
N ILE A 761 9.61 -1.78 -2.82
CA ILE A 761 8.40 -2.26 -3.48
C ILE A 761 8.04 -3.63 -2.90
N LYS A 762 6.81 -3.81 -2.42
CA LYS A 762 6.30 -5.08 -1.88
C LYS A 762 5.19 -5.61 -2.78
N LEU A 763 5.27 -6.88 -3.15
CA LEU A 763 4.20 -7.63 -3.80
C LEU A 763 3.74 -8.75 -2.87
N ASP A 764 2.48 -8.72 -2.47
CA ASP A 764 1.86 -9.70 -1.56
C ASP A 764 0.64 -10.32 -2.25
N GLY A 765 0.86 -11.47 -2.89
CA GLY A 765 -0.13 -12.09 -3.76
C GLY A 765 -0.38 -11.33 -5.07
N GLY A 766 -1.56 -11.56 -5.65
CA GLY A 766 -1.97 -11.03 -6.95
C GLY A 766 -1.47 -11.84 -8.15
N VAL A 767 -2.11 -11.61 -9.29
CA VAL A 767 -1.83 -12.29 -10.57
C VAL A 767 -1.32 -11.27 -11.58
N GLY A 768 -0.17 -11.47 -12.19
CA GLY A 768 0.37 -10.50 -13.17
C GLY A 768 0.90 -9.19 -12.57
N ASN A 769 0.79 -8.99 -11.26
CA ASN A 769 1.32 -7.79 -10.59
C ASN A 769 2.84 -7.70 -10.80
N LEU A 770 3.34 -6.50 -11.10
CA LEU A 770 4.72 -6.25 -11.52
C LEU A 770 5.36 -5.21 -10.59
N GLY A 771 6.59 -5.45 -10.16
CA GLY A 771 7.32 -4.49 -9.33
C GLY A 771 7.75 -3.28 -10.15
N ILE A 772 8.46 -3.53 -11.25
CA ILE A 772 8.94 -2.50 -12.17
C ILE A 772 8.67 -2.91 -13.61
N TYR A 773 7.99 -2.03 -14.35
CA TYR A 773 7.97 -2.02 -15.80
C TYR A 773 8.78 -0.81 -16.28
N ALA A 774 9.83 -1.03 -17.08
CA ALA A 774 10.55 0.09 -17.68
C ALA A 774 10.88 -0.12 -19.15
N LYS A 775 10.54 0.89 -19.95
CA LYS A 775 11.04 1.10 -21.30
C LYS A 775 11.99 2.29 -21.30
N GLY A 776 13.21 2.08 -21.80
CA GLY A 776 14.26 3.10 -21.81
C GLY A 776 13.97 4.26 -22.75
N GLY A 777 14.74 5.32 -22.60
CA GLY A 777 14.68 6.52 -23.41
C GLY A 777 15.30 7.73 -22.71
N ASN A 778 14.66 8.89 -22.76
CA ASN A 778 15.24 10.12 -22.22
C ASN A 778 15.35 10.08 -20.69
N LEU A 779 16.49 10.54 -20.16
CA LEU A 779 16.72 10.67 -18.73
C LEU A 779 16.87 12.15 -18.32
N PRO A 780 16.44 12.53 -17.11
CA PRO A 780 16.71 13.85 -16.56
C PRO A 780 18.22 14.09 -16.38
N THR A 781 18.65 15.35 -16.48
CA THR A 781 20.05 15.73 -16.30
C THR A 781 20.59 15.26 -14.94
N GLY A 782 21.75 14.59 -14.95
CA GLY A 782 22.40 14.08 -13.74
C GLY A 782 21.87 12.73 -13.25
N VAL A 783 20.84 12.16 -13.89
CA VAL A 783 20.29 10.84 -13.55
C VAL A 783 20.84 9.77 -14.50
N SER A 784 21.26 8.64 -13.94
CA SER A 784 21.90 7.55 -14.69
C SER A 784 21.01 6.31 -14.91
N ASN A 785 19.95 6.15 -14.12
CA ASN A 785 19.04 5.01 -14.16
C ASN A 785 17.60 5.50 -14.28
N ASN A 786 16.77 4.81 -15.05
CA ASN A 786 15.32 5.04 -15.08
C ASN A 786 14.69 4.70 -13.74
N VAL A 787 15.17 3.64 -13.07
CA VAL A 787 14.65 3.25 -11.76
C VAL A 787 15.80 2.90 -10.82
N THR A 788 15.82 3.55 -9.65
CA THR A 788 16.70 3.18 -8.53
C THR A 788 15.86 2.95 -7.28
N VAL A 789 15.87 1.72 -6.72
CA VAL A 789 15.11 1.38 -5.50
C VAL A 789 15.94 0.56 -4.52
N ARG A 790 15.63 0.61 -3.21
CA ARG A 790 16.37 -0.19 -2.21
C ARG A 790 16.09 -1.67 -2.37
N GLU A 791 14.82 -2.04 -2.43
CA GLU A 791 14.38 -3.42 -2.35
C GLU A 791 13.13 -3.66 -3.18
N ILE A 792 13.05 -4.85 -3.79
CA ILE A 792 11.78 -5.43 -4.23
C ILE A 792 11.60 -6.75 -3.50
N LYS A 793 10.46 -6.91 -2.82
CA LYS A 793 10.11 -8.13 -2.11
C LYS A 793 8.77 -8.70 -2.58
N GLY A 794 8.74 -10.00 -2.81
CA GLY A 794 7.59 -10.73 -3.32
C GLY A 794 7.23 -11.94 -2.48
N SER A 795 5.94 -12.14 -2.21
CA SER A 795 5.45 -13.40 -1.65
C SER A 795 4.14 -13.83 -2.29
N GLY A 796 4.02 -15.13 -2.60
CA GLY A 796 2.76 -15.74 -3.02
C GLY A 796 2.16 -15.23 -4.33
N THR A 797 2.96 -14.55 -5.16
CA THR A 797 2.51 -14.00 -6.43
C THR A 797 2.33 -15.08 -7.50
N LYS A 798 1.47 -14.80 -8.48
CA LYS A 798 1.19 -15.69 -9.62
C LYS A 798 1.38 -14.97 -10.94
N ASN A 799 1.85 -15.71 -11.95
CA ASN A 799 2.05 -15.22 -13.32
C ASN A 799 2.77 -13.85 -13.36
N THR A 800 3.79 -13.68 -12.51
CA THR A 800 4.40 -12.39 -12.19
C THR A 800 5.84 -12.37 -12.68
N VAL A 801 6.16 -11.44 -13.57
CA VAL A 801 7.55 -11.00 -13.77
C VAL A 801 7.79 -9.91 -12.73
N PHE A 802 8.87 -9.95 -11.94
CA PHE A 802 9.08 -8.93 -10.88
C PHE A 802 9.71 -7.65 -11.43
N ILE A 803 10.63 -7.78 -12.38
CA ILE A 803 11.33 -6.67 -13.02
C ILE A 803 11.37 -6.91 -14.51
N TYR A 804 10.82 -5.98 -15.28
CA TYR A 804 10.89 -5.95 -16.73
C TYR A 804 11.58 -4.69 -17.22
N GLY A 805 12.57 -4.86 -18.09
CA GLY A 805 13.31 -3.77 -18.74
C GLY A 805 13.40 -3.98 -20.25
N SER A 806 13.19 -2.92 -21.02
CA SER A 806 13.28 -2.94 -22.48
C SER A 806 13.84 -1.64 -23.06
N ASP A 807 14.26 -1.68 -24.33
CA ASP A 807 14.61 -0.50 -25.14
C ASP A 807 15.59 0.48 -24.47
N GLY A 808 16.66 -0.04 -23.85
CA GLY A 808 17.68 0.78 -23.21
C GLY A 808 17.42 1.12 -21.74
N ALA A 809 16.40 0.51 -21.12
CA ALA A 809 16.05 0.79 -19.73
C ALA A 809 17.19 0.44 -18.76
N LYS A 810 17.47 1.35 -17.82
CA LYS A 810 18.46 1.15 -16.76
C LYS A 810 17.79 1.05 -15.40
N ILE A 811 17.88 -0.11 -14.75
CA ILE A 811 17.24 -0.40 -13.46
C ILE A 811 18.30 -0.85 -12.46
N LYS A 812 18.37 -0.21 -11.30
CA LYS A 812 19.31 -0.55 -10.22
C LYS A 812 18.59 -0.76 -8.89
N LEU A 813 18.73 -1.94 -8.32
CA LEU A 813 18.38 -2.19 -6.93
C LEU A 813 19.60 -1.95 -6.03
N SER A 814 19.40 -1.64 -4.75
CA SER A 814 20.50 -1.47 -3.80
C SER A 814 21.31 -2.75 -3.66
N ASP A 815 22.63 -2.60 -3.62
CA ASP A 815 23.63 -3.65 -3.38
C ASP A 815 24.06 -3.75 -1.92
N GLY A 816 23.33 -3.10 -1.01
CA GLY A 816 23.75 -2.84 0.36
C GLY A 816 24.14 -1.38 0.60
N THR A 817 24.13 -0.55 -0.44
CA THR A 817 24.33 0.91 -0.35
C THR A 817 23.12 1.68 -0.86
N LEU A 818 22.81 2.81 -0.22
CA LEU A 818 21.80 3.76 -0.67
C LEU A 818 22.31 4.57 -1.88
N PRO A 819 21.42 5.25 -2.63
CA PRO A 819 21.82 6.09 -3.77
C PRO A 819 22.86 7.17 -3.45
N ASN A 820 22.89 7.65 -2.20
CA ASN A 820 23.89 8.63 -1.72
C ASN A 820 25.23 7.99 -1.30
N GLY A 821 25.42 6.69 -1.51
CA GLY A 821 26.64 5.94 -1.16
C GLY A 821 26.70 5.42 0.28
N THR A 822 25.71 5.73 1.12
CA THR A 822 25.69 5.28 2.52
C THR A 822 25.43 3.78 2.60
N ALA A 823 26.23 3.03 3.36
CA ALA A 823 25.99 1.61 3.60
C ALA A 823 24.75 1.39 4.49
N LEU A 824 23.92 0.42 4.12
CA LEU A 824 22.77 0.01 4.92
C LEU A 824 23.21 -0.65 6.24
N SER A 825 22.41 -0.46 7.28
CA SER A 825 22.65 -1.03 8.61
C SER A 825 22.63 -2.55 8.59
N LYS A 826 23.34 -3.14 9.56
CA LYS A 826 23.41 -4.59 9.72
C LYS A 826 22.03 -5.17 10.00
N GLY A 827 21.53 -6.00 9.08
CA GLY A 827 20.22 -6.65 9.19
C GLY A 827 19.13 -6.01 8.30
N ALA A 828 19.40 -4.87 7.66
CA ALA A 828 18.50 -4.29 6.67
C ALA A 828 18.33 -5.20 5.44
N THR A 829 17.13 -5.23 4.88
CA THR A 829 16.81 -5.95 3.64
C THR A 829 17.00 -5.05 2.41
N TYR A 830 17.52 -5.63 1.33
CA TYR A 830 17.81 -4.93 0.08
C TYR A 830 17.89 -5.91 -1.10
N GLY A 831 17.96 -5.36 -2.32
CA GLY A 831 18.01 -6.13 -3.54
C GLY A 831 16.67 -6.80 -3.86
N LEU A 832 16.72 -7.91 -4.60
CA LEU A 832 15.53 -8.67 -5.00
C LEU A 832 15.31 -9.86 -4.06
N ASN A 833 14.13 -9.94 -3.43
CA ASN A 833 13.76 -10.99 -2.47
C ASN A 833 12.37 -11.59 -2.81
N ILE A 834 12.33 -12.73 -3.51
CA ILE A 834 11.12 -13.41 -3.97
C ILE A 834 10.95 -14.74 -3.23
N SER A 835 9.76 -14.95 -2.66
CA SER A 835 9.38 -16.18 -1.97
C SER A 835 8.08 -16.74 -2.54
N ASN A 836 8.05 -18.05 -2.84
CA ASN A 836 6.83 -18.77 -3.20
C ASN A 836 6.05 -18.17 -4.39
N ALA A 837 6.75 -17.58 -5.37
CA ALA A 837 6.12 -17.13 -6.61
C ALA A 837 5.88 -18.34 -7.52
N THR A 838 4.71 -18.39 -8.16
CA THR A 838 4.26 -19.57 -8.93
C THR A 838 3.68 -19.19 -10.28
N VAL A 839 3.56 -20.16 -11.19
CA VAL A 839 2.77 -20.03 -12.43
C VAL A 839 1.49 -20.84 -12.27
N ASP A 840 0.35 -20.36 -12.77
CA ASP A 840 -0.88 -21.16 -12.78
C ASP A 840 -0.72 -22.42 -13.62
N THR A 841 -1.37 -23.51 -13.18
CA THR A 841 -1.23 -24.84 -13.78
C THR A 841 -1.81 -24.98 -15.19
N ASP A 842 -2.64 -24.02 -15.63
CA ASP A 842 -3.23 -23.97 -16.97
C ASP A 842 -2.38 -23.17 -17.97
N ALA A 843 -1.12 -22.84 -17.63
CA ALA A 843 -0.23 -22.13 -18.55
C ALA A 843 -0.14 -22.82 -19.92
N SER A 844 -0.24 -22.03 -20.98
CA SER A 844 -0.15 -22.47 -22.37
C SER A 844 0.52 -21.39 -23.22
N THR A 845 0.96 -21.75 -24.41
CA THR A 845 1.43 -20.76 -25.39
C THR A 845 0.34 -19.73 -25.75
N SER A 846 -0.94 -20.09 -25.63
CA SER A 846 -2.07 -19.21 -25.91
C SER A 846 -2.32 -18.16 -24.82
N ASN A 847 -2.29 -18.54 -23.54
CA ASN A 847 -2.60 -17.62 -22.43
C ASN A 847 -1.37 -16.88 -21.89
N LYS A 848 -0.16 -17.27 -22.32
CA LYS A 848 1.10 -16.54 -22.06
C LYS A 848 1.44 -16.35 -20.58
N LYS A 849 0.88 -17.18 -19.69
CA LYS A 849 1.15 -17.13 -18.25
C LYS A 849 2.58 -17.55 -17.94
N ASP A 850 3.31 -16.71 -17.21
CA ASP A 850 4.70 -16.97 -16.83
C ASP A 850 5.08 -16.22 -15.54
N THR A 851 6.09 -16.68 -14.82
CA THR A 851 6.61 -16.05 -13.59
C THR A 851 8.13 -15.99 -13.63
N GLY A 852 8.69 -14.81 -13.40
CA GLY A 852 10.11 -14.56 -13.54
C GLY A 852 10.65 -13.55 -12.54
N ALA A 853 11.93 -13.68 -12.17
CA ALA A 853 12.55 -12.67 -11.31
C ALA A 853 12.93 -11.42 -12.12
N VAL A 854 13.66 -11.60 -13.22
CA VAL A 854 14.13 -10.48 -14.06
C VAL A 854 14.08 -10.86 -15.54
N PHE A 855 13.38 -10.06 -16.33
CA PHE A 855 13.41 -10.14 -17.79
C PHE A 855 13.92 -8.81 -18.39
N ALA A 856 15.05 -8.87 -19.06
CA ALA A 856 15.67 -7.74 -19.75
C ALA A 856 15.75 -8.03 -21.25
N THR A 857 15.31 -7.08 -22.09
CA THR A 857 15.38 -7.23 -23.54
C THR A 857 15.84 -5.95 -24.23
N GLY A 858 16.49 -6.07 -25.39
CA GLY A 858 16.89 -4.93 -26.23
C GLY A 858 18.24 -4.32 -25.84
N ALA A 859 18.91 -3.76 -26.85
CA ALA A 859 20.26 -3.24 -26.73
C ALA A 859 20.32 -2.06 -25.73
N GLY A 860 21.35 -2.07 -24.88
CA GLY A 860 21.57 -1.03 -23.86
C GLY A 860 20.71 -1.15 -22.60
N THR A 861 19.75 -2.08 -22.57
CA THR A 861 18.98 -2.39 -21.36
C THR A 861 19.90 -3.02 -20.32
N GLU A 862 19.95 -2.46 -19.11
CA GLU A 862 20.77 -2.94 -18.00
C GLU A 862 19.94 -3.05 -16.71
N ILE A 863 19.91 -4.23 -16.10
CA ILE A 863 19.26 -4.46 -14.81
C ILE A 863 20.28 -4.99 -13.81
N SER A 864 20.49 -4.27 -12.71
CA SER A 864 21.41 -4.65 -11.64
C SER A 864 20.66 -4.97 -10.34
N ILE A 865 20.84 -6.20 -9.87
CA ILE A 865 20.39 -6.73 -8.57
C ILE A 865 21.57 -7.25 -7.75
N ASN A 866 22.78 -6.76 -8.04
CA ASN A 866 24.02 -7.13 -7.33
C ASN A 866 23.87 -6.99 -5.81
N LYS A 867 24.60 -7.81 -5.06
CA LYS A 867 24.77 -7.66 -3.61
C LYS A 867 26.26 -7.57 -3.28
N THR A 868 26.63 -6.60 -2.43
CA THR A 868 28.01 -6.44 -1.96
C THR A 868 28.38 -7.52 -0.94
N ALA A 869 27.42 -7.90 -0.09
CA ALA A 869 27.61 -9.00 0.86
C ALA A 869 27.74 -10.35 0.13
N THR A 870 28.76 -11.12 0.50
CA THR A 870 28.94 -12.49 0.00
C THR A 870 27.93 -13.44 0.65
N LEU A 871 27.59 -14.51 -0.04
CA LEU A 871 26.66 -15.52 0.48
C LEU A 871 27.30 -16.32 1.62
N SER A 872 26.59 -16.39 2.75
CA SER A 872 26.90 -17.31 3.84
C SER A 872 26.69 -18.77 3.40
N THR A 873 27.43 -19.71 3.99
CA THR A 873 27.22 -21.16 3.79
C THR A 873 25.82 -21.62 4.23
N THR A 874 25.16 -20.87 5.11
CA THR A 874 23.79 -21.12 5.60
C THR A 874 22.74 -20.24 4.94
N ALA A 875 23.09 -19.49 3.88
CA ALA A 875 22.16 -18.61 3.19
C ALA A 875 20.95 -19.38 2.63
N SER A 876 19.78 -18.77 2.70
CA SER A 876 18.55 -19.21 2.04
C SER A 876 18.40 -18.53 0.67
N PRO A 877 17.66 -19.13 -0.28
CA PRO A 877 17.43 -18.52 -1.58
C PRO A 877 16.68 -17.21 -1.40
N ASN A 878 17.24 -16.12 -1.94
CA ASN A 878 16.53 -14.85 -2.01
C ASN A 878 15.64 -14.77 -3.24
N ILE A 879 15.81 -15.63 -4.25
CA ILE A 879 14.88 -15.77 -5.36
C ILE A 879 14.39 -17.21 -5.37
N ASN A 880 13.10 -17.44 -5.09
CA ASN A 880 12.48 -18.77 -5.09
C ASN A 880 11.20 -18.78 -5.93
N ILE A 881 11.26 -19.44 -7.09
CA ILE A 881 10.17 -19.51 -8.07
C ILE A 881 9.86 -20.96 -8.40
N THR A 882 8.57 -21.28 -8.48
CA THR A 882 8.08 -22.58 -8.96
C THR A 882 7.37 -22.41 -10.29
N GLY A 883 7.93 -23.00 -11.34
CA GLY A 883 7.33 -23.05 -12.66
C GLY A 883 6.28 -24.14 -12.80
N THR A 884 5.75 -24.27 -14.01
CA THR A 884 4.81 -25.32 -14.38
C THR A 884 5.07 -25.82 -15.79
N LYS A 885 4.58 -27.02 -16.09
CA LYS A 885 4.56 -27.56 -17.44
C LYS A 885 3.49 -26.83 -18.25
N LEU A 886 3.78 -26.53 -19.51
CA LEU A 886 2.78 -26.06 -20.46
C LEU A 886 1.75 -27.15 -20.75
N THR A 887 0.50 -26.73 -20.90
CA THR A 887 -0.63 -27.62 -21.24
C THR A 887 -0.75 -27.89 -22.73
N ASP A 888 0.08 -27.26 -23.58
CA ASP A 888 0.08 -27.45 -25.03
C ASP A 888 0.32 -28.94 -25.40
N PRO A 889 -0.57 -29.57 -26.20
CA PRO A 889 -0.48 -30.98 -26.57
C PRO A 889 0.87 -31.35 -27.19
N GLY A 890 1.42 -32.49 -26.79
CA GLY A 890 2.67 -33.02 -27.35
C GLY A 890 3.94 -32.24 -26.97
N THR A 891 3.86 -31.27 -26.06
CA THR A 891 5.03 -30.51 -25.60
C THR A 891 5.51 -30.96 -24.20
N GLU A 892 6.82 -31.09 -24.04
CA GLU A 892 7.50 -31.21 -22.74
C GLU A 892 8.21 -29.88 -22.44
N LYS A 893 7.46 -28.77 -22.54
CA LYS A 893 7.96 -27.42 -22.27
C LYS A 893 7.45 -26.92 -20.93
N TYR A 894 8.24 -26.08 -20.28
CA TYR A 894 7.96 -25.50 -18.98
C TYR A 894 8.06 -23.97 -19.07
N VAL A 895 7.37 -23.28 -18.17
CA VAL A 895 7.45 -21.84 -17.92
C VAL A 895 7.83 -21.62 -16.45
N GLY A 896 8.22 -20.40 -16.09
CA GLY A 896 8.83 -20.07 -14.82
C GLY A 896 10.35 -19.98 -14.95
N PHE A 897 10.93 -18.81 -14.66
CA PHE A 897 12.38 -18.59 -14.83
C PHE A 897 13.00 -17.73 -13.72
N GLY A 898 14.32 -17.80 -13.57
CA GLY A 898 15.06 -16.88 -12.70
C GLY A 898 15.37 -15.58 -13.43
N LEU A 899 16.45 -15.56 -14.21
CA LEU A 899 16.92 -14.40 -14.96
C LEU A 899 16.93 -14.69 -16.46
N MET A 900 16.45 -13.74 -17.27
CA MET A 900 16.53 -13.87 -18.72
C MET A 900 16.93 -12.55 -19.39
N ALA A 901 18.06 -12.55 -20.09
CA ALA A 901 18.52 -11.44 -20.92
C ALA A 901 18.35 -11.79 -22.41
N LYS A 902 17.84 -10.84 -23.20
CA LYS A 902 17.54 -11.01 -24.63
C LYS A 902 17.99 -9.80 -25.46
N ASP A 903 18.45 -10.06 -26.68
CA ASP A 903 18.77 -9.06 -27.72
C ASP A 903 19.63 -7.87 -27.24
N GLY A 904 20.76 -8.16 -26.60
CA GLY A 904 21.75 -7.13 -26.23
C GLY A 904 21.57 -6.56 -24.83
N ALA A 905 20.64 -7.11 -24.04
CA ALA A 905 20.43 -6.72 -22.66
C ALA A 905 21.48 -7.33 -21.71
N THR A 906 21.75 -6.62 -20.61
CA THR A 906 22.65 -7.07 -19.54
C THR A 906 21.93 -7.20 -18.21
N ILE A 907 22.07 -8.34 -17.54
CA ILE A 907 21.62 -8.55 -16.16
C ILE A 907 22.84 -8.77 -15.26
N ARG A 908 22.96 -7.97 -14.19
CA ARG A 908 24.00 -8.13 -13.16
C ARG A 908 23.38 -8.60 -11.85
N ALA A 909 23.78 -9.76 -11.37
CA ALA A 909 23.19 -10.45 -10.22
C ALA A 909 24.24 -11.12 -9.32
N LYS A 910 25.40 -10.48 -9.13
CA LYS A 910 26.47 -10.90 -8.22
C LYS A 910 25.93 -11.24 -6.83
N ASN A 911 26.43 -12.33 -6.24
CA ASN A 911 26.11 -12.81 -4.89
C ASN A 911 24.60 -13.08 -4.63
N ASN A 912 23.81 -13.37 -5.68
CA ASN A 912 22.42 -13.81 -5.51
C ASN A 912 22.33 -15.33 -5.38
N TYR A 913 21.34 -15.78 -4.61
CA TYR A 913 20.98 -17.18 -4.47
C TYR A 913 19.59 -17.43 -5.08
N ILE A 914 19.59 -18.10 -6.24
CA ILE A 914 18.40 -18.43 -7.02
C ILE A 914 18.04 -19.89 -6.82
N LYS A 915 16.76 -20.16 -6.54
CA LYS A 915 16.15 -21.49 -6.54
C LYS A 915 14.98 -21.52 -7.51
N ILE A 916 15.05 -22.39 -8.51
CA ILE A 916 13.96 -22.63 -9.45
C ILE A 916 13.54 -24.10 -9.40
N THR A 917 12.24 -24.33 -9.25
CA THR A 917 11.64 -25.67 -9.24
C THR A 917 10.66 -25.79 -10.40
N ASN A 918 10.77 -26.84 -11.22
CA ASN A 918 9.93 -27.12 -12.39
C ASN A 918 9.78 -25.92 -13.34
N GLY A 919 10.80 -25.05 -13.41
CA GLY A 919 10.83 -23.91 -14.32
C GLY A 919 11.48 -24.24 -15.67
N SER A 920 11.31 -23.34 -16.63
CA SER A 920 11.95 -23.39 -17.94
C SER A 920 13.48 -23.30 -17.83
N THR A 921 13.98 -22.39 -16.99
CA THR A 921 15.42 -22.18 -16.75
C THR A 921 15.70 -21.40 -15.47
N ALA A 922 16.89 -21.57 -14.88
CA ALA A 922 17.36 -20.64 -13.84
C ALA A 922 17.91 -19.36 -14.43
N VAL A 923 18.72 -19.48 -15.49
CA VAL A 923 19.38 -18.33 -16.13
C VAL A 923 19.41 -18.54 -17.63
N ALA A 924 19.00 -17.53 -18.39
CA ALA A 924 19.12 -17.54 -19.84
C ALA A 924 19.70 -16.24 -20.42
N SER A 925 20.50 -16.39 -21.47
CA SER A 925 21.09 -15.30 -22.24
C SER A 925 20.92 -15.61 -23.73
N VAL A 926 19.93 -14.99 -24.36
CA VAL A 926 19.45 -15.38 -25.71
C VAL A 926 19.46 -14.22 -26.69
N GLY A 927 19.31 -14.54 -27.98
CA GLY A 927 19.30 -13.55 -29.05
C GLY A 927 20.71 -13.17 -29.49
N SER A 928 20.99 -11.88 -29.61
CA SER A 928 22.31 -11.38 -30.03
C SER A 928 22.91 -10.44 -29.00
N GLY A 929 24.11 -10.77 -28.49
CA GLY A 929 24.90 -9.88 -27.63
C GLY A 929 24.42 -9.72 -26.19
N SER A 930 23.56 -10.61 -25.70
CA SER A 930 23.05 -10.58 -24.33
C SER A 930 24.07 -11.11 -23.31
N LYS A 931 23.95 -10.63 -22.06
CA LYS A 931 24.85 -11.00 -20.97
C LYS A 931 24.11 -11.17 -19.64
N VAL A 932 24.46 -12.22 -18.90
CA VAL A 932 24.11 -12.36 -17.48
C VAL A 932 25.36 -12.58 -16.64
N GLU A 933 25.52 -11.82 -15.56
CA GLU A 933 26.64 -11.91 -14.63
C GLU A 933 26.15 -12.33 -13.23
N MET A 934 26.64 -13.44 -12.70
CA MET A 934 26.18 -14.04 -11.44
C MET A 934 27.31 -14.38 -10.47
N ASN A 935 28.46 -13.71 -10.57
CA ASN A 935 29.67 -14.07 -9.85
C ASN A 935 29.44 -14.23 -8.34
N GLY A 936 30.02 -15.27 -7.72
CA GLY A 936 29.93 -15.55 -6.28
C GLY A 936 28.52 -15.94 -5.78
N GLY A 937 27.57 -16.17 -6.69
CA GLY A 937 26.19 -16.55 -6.38
C GLY A 937 26.01 -18.04 -6.09
N LYS A 938 24.74 -18.45 -5.98
CA LYS A 938 24.32 -19.86 -5.87
C LYS A 938 23.07 -20.10 -6.71
N ILE A 939 23.00 -21.26 -7.35
CA ILE A 939 21.86 -21.67 -8.16
C ILE A 939 21.43 -23.08 -7.75
N ASP A 940 20.19 -23.24 -7.32
CA ASP A 940 19.56 -24.54 -7.10
C ASP A 940 18.45 -24.73 -8.15
N TYR A 941 18.63 -25.69 -9.06
CA TYR A 941 17.66 -25.98 -10.11
C TYR A 941 17.19 -27.44 -10.04
N THR A 942 15.87 -27.61 -10.00
CA THR A 942 15.21 -28.92 -10.02
C THR A 942 14.14 -28.91 -11.10
N GLY A 943 14.24 -29.78 -12.11
CA GLY A 943 13.27 -29.79 -13.22
C GLY A 943 13.69 -30.68 -14.38
N LYS A 944 13.05 -30.50 -15.54
CA LYS A 944 13.39 -31.19 -16.81
C LYS A 944 14.09 -30.29 -17.85
N GLY A 945 14.27 -29.00 -17.55
CA GLY A 945 14.85 -28.01 -18.47
C GLY A 945 16.35 -27.77 -18.24
N TYR A 946 16.87 -26.76 -18.93
CA TYR A 946 18.23 -26.26 -18.75
C TYR A 946 18.31 -25.37 -17.50
N ALA A 947 19.28 -25.59 -16.63
CA ALA A 947 19.55 -24.68 -15.51
C ALA A 947 20.16 -23.37 -16.05
N LEU A 948 21.11 -23.47 -16.98
CA LEU A 948 21.74 -22.36 -17.68
C LEU A 948 21.57 -22.57 -19.19
N TYR A 949 21.10 -21.56 -19.90
CA TYR A 949 20.89 -21.64 -21.35
C TYR A 949 21.37 -20.37 -22.05
N ALA A 950 22.31 -20.53 -22.99
CA ALA A 950 22.79 -19.41 -23.79
C ALA A 950 22.87 -19.78 -25.27
N THR A 951 22.37 -18.90 -26.14
CA THR A 951 22.53 -19.05 -27.60
C THR A 951 23.91 -18.54 -28.05
N PRO A 952 24.45 -19.02 -29.18
CA PRO A 952 25.74 -18.57 -29.69
C PRO A 952 25.89 -17.04 -29.72
N GLY A 953 27.06 -16.54 -29.29
CA GLY A 953 27.34 -15.10 -29.22
C GLY A 953 26.82 -14.38 -27.96
N ASN A 954 26.18 -15.09 -27.03
CA ASN A 954 25.71 -14.56 -25.75
C ASN A 954 26.52 -15.17 -24.60
N THR A 955 26.50 -14.52 -23.43
CA THR A 955 27.32 -14.97 -22.28
C THR A 955 26.54 -15.10 -20.99
N ILE A 956 26.92 -16.08 -20.18
CA ILE A 956 26.51 -16.22 -18.78
C ILE A 956 27.78 -16.44 -17.95
N ASP A 957 28.09 -15.51 -17.07
CA ASP A 957 29.23 -15.61 -16.15
C ASP A 957 28.78 -16.13 -14.78
N ILE A 958 29.24 -17.32 -14.42
CA ILE A 958 28.97 -18.00 -13.16
C ILE A 958 30.26 -18.23 -12.35
N SER A 959 31.29 -17.40 -12.52
CA SER A 959 32.55 -17.54 -11.76
C SER A 959 32.28 -17.48 -10.25
N GLY A 960 32.80 -18.45 -9.49
CA GLY A 960 32.57 -18.61 -8.07
C GLY A 960 31.17 -19.07 -7.67
N VAL A 961 30.33 -19.50 -8.63
CA VAL A 961 28.97 -19.98 -8.34
C VAL A 961 28.98 -21.45 -7.93
N LYS A 962 28.14 -21.77 -6.94
CA LYS A 962 27.73 -23.14 -6.65
C LYS A 962 26.42 -23.47 -7.37
N LEU A 963 26.48 -24.38 -8.35
CA LEU A 963 25.33 -24.87 -9.10
C LEU A 963 24.88 -26.24 -8.56
N THR A 964 23.69 -26.33 -7.97
CA THR A 964 23.09 -27.57 -7.51
C THR A 964 22.00 -28.02 -8.48
N LEU A 965 22.07 -29.26 -8.95
CA LEU A 965 21.15 -29.84 -9.93
C LEU A 965 20.45 -31.07 -9.36
N ASP A 966 19.15 -31.16 -9.59
CA ASP A 966 18.32 -32.27 -9.13
C ASP A 966 17.21 -32.62 -10.15
N GLY A 967 16.53 -33.75 -9.96
CA GLY A 967 15.51 -34.26 -10.86
C GLY A 967 16.13 -34.69 -12.20
N ASN A 968 15.63 -34.12 -13.30
CA ASN A 968 16.00 -34.43 -14.69
C ASN A 968 16.77 -33.28 -15.36
N ALA A 969 17.34 -32.37 -14.57
CA ALA A 969 17.90 -31.13 -15.02
C ALA A 969 19.06 -31.32 -16.00
N VAL A 970 19.23 -30.35 -16.89
CA VAL A 970 20.44 -30.22 -17.72
C VAL A 970 21.20 -28.97 -17.31
N ALA A 971 22.50 -29.04 -17.02
CA ALA A 971 23.22 -27.85 -16.55
C ALA A 971 23.32 -26.81 -17.66
N TYR A 972 23.92 -27.17 -18.80
CA TYR A 972 24.08 -26.30 -19.96
C TYR A 972 24.34 -27.10 -21.24
N GLU A 973 24.18 -26.44 -22.37
CA GLU A 973 24.49 -26.94 -23.71
C GLU A 973 25.86 -26.43 -24.17
N ARG A 974 26.60 -27.25 -24.91
CA ARG A 974 27.82 -26.85 -25.63
C ARG A 974 27.72 -27.22 -27.09
N ASP A 975 27.66 -26.20 -27.92
CA ASP A 975 27.84 -26.32 -29.36
C ASP A 975 29.35 -26.23 -29.68
N LEU A 976 29.91 -27.29 -30.24
CA LEU A 976 31.34 -27.36 -30.59
C LEU A 976 31.69 -26.56 -31.85
N ALA A 977 30.70 -26.06 -32.60
CA ALA A 977 30.92 -25.16 -33.72
C ALA A 977 31.12 -23.69 -33.30
N THR A 978 30.88 -23.36 -32.02
CA THR A 978 30.90 -21.97 -31.51
C THR A 978 31.71 -21.83 -30.23
N SER A 979 32.04 -20.60 -29.83
CA SER A 979 32.65 -20.35 -28.53
C SER A 979 31.71 -20.76 -27.40
N PHE A 980 32.27 -21.26 -26.30
CA PHE A 980 31.48 -21.70 -25.15
C PHE A 980 30.91 -20.49 -24.39
N PRO A 981 29.58 -20.40 -24.21
CA PRO A 981 28.95 -19.18 -23.69
C PRO A 981 28.96 -19.08 -22.16
N ILE A 982 29.28 -20.15 -21.44
CA ILE A 982 29.30 -20.18 -19.98
C ILE A 982 30.73 -19.91 -19.49
N ILE A 983 30.91 -18.83 -18.73
CA ILE A 983 32.19 -18.43 -18.14
C ILE A 983 32.25 -18.97 -16.70
N THR A 984 33.32 -19.67 -16.37
CA THR A 984 33.57 -20.31 -15.07
C THR A 984 35.00 -20.04 -14.60
N ASP A 985 35.24 -20.13 -13.30
CA ASP A 985 36.58 -20.08 -12.69
C ASP A 985 36.85 -21.34 -11.84
N THR A 986 38.01 -21.38 -11.17
CA THR A 986 38.40 -22.49 -10.27
C THR A 986 37.53 -22.62 -9.01
N ASN A 987 36.75 -21.61 -8.68
CA ASN A 987 35.84 -21.61 -7.52
C ASN A 987 34.41 -22.05 -7.90
N THR A 988 34.14 -22.23 -9.19
CA THR A 988 32.85 -22.68 -9.69
C THR A 988 32.68 -24.17 -9.41
N SER A 989 31.54 -24.58 -8.86
CA SER A 989 31.28 -25.98 -8.50
C SER A 989 29.90 -26.44 -8.94
N ILE A 990 29.81 -27.69 -9.43
CA ILE A 990 28.55 -28.32 -9.83
C ILE A 990 28.28 -29.50 -8.89
N HIS A 991 27.13 -29.47 -8.21
CA HIS A 991 26.67 -30.47 -7.26
C HIS A 991 25.46 -31.20 -7.84
N ILE A 992 25.60 -32.51 -8.05
CA ILE A 992 24.55 -33.35 -8.62
C ILE A 992 23.85 -34.12 -7.51
N LYS A 993 22.52 -34.04 -7.44
CA LYS A 993 21.69 -34.72 -6.44
C LYS A 993 20.90 -35.91 -6.99
N SER A 994 20.72 -36.00 -8.31
CA SER A 994 19.96 -37.06 -8.98
C SER A 994 20.80 -37.72 -10.08
N LYS A 995 20.61 -39.03 -10.24
CA LYS A 995 21.25 -39.83 -11.30
C LYS A 995 20.82 -39.44 -12.72
N ASP A 996 19.67 -38.76 -12.86
CA ASP A 996 19.09 -38.40 -14.15
C ASP A 996 19.50 -36.99 -14.63
N VAL A 997 20.37 -36.30 -13.88
CA VAL A 997 20.94 -35.01 -14.25
C VAL A 997 21.95 -35.19 -15.38
N VAL A 998 21.90 -34.30 -16.38
CA VAL A 998 22.89 -34.21 -17.45
C VAL A 998 23.69 -32.92 -17.27
N VAL A 999 24.98 -33.02 -16.98
CA VAL A 999 25.79 -31.79 -16.82
C VAL A 999 25.98 -31.07 -18.15
N LEU A 1000 26.30 -31.82 -19.21
CA LEU A 1000 26.66 -31.25 -20.50
C LEU A 1000 25.87 -31.93 -21.62
N ASN A 1001 25.11 -31.15 -22.39
CA ASN A 1001 24.53 -31.58 -23.66
C ASN A 1001 25.39 -31.06 -24.82
N VAL A 1002 25.94 -31.93 -25.66
CA VAL A 1002 26.90 -31.54 -26.72
C VAL A 1002 26.24 -31.57 -28.10
N LYS A 1003 26.40 -30.50 -28.88
CA LYS A 1003 25.98 -30.39 -30.28
C LYS A 1003 27.18 -30.24 -31.21
N HIS A 1004 27.00 -30.65 -32.46
CA HIS A 1004 28.02 -30.61 -33.52
C HIS A 1004 29.35 -31.28 -33.13
N ALA A 1005 29.27 -32.36 -32.35
CA ALA A 1005 30.43 -33.21 -32.08
C ALA A 1005 30.83 -33.98 -33.34
N SER A 1006 32.12 -33.96 -33.66
CA SER A 1006 32.70 -34.86 -34.65
C SER A 1006 32.48 -36.32 -34.22
N PRO A 1007 32.43 -37.28 -35.17
CA PRO A 1007 32.34 -38.70 -34.84
C PRO A 1007 33.38 -39.09 -33.77
N LEU A 1008 32.91 -39.68 -32.67
CA LEU A 1008 33.78 -40.10 -31.57
C LEU A 1008 34.64 -41.27 -32.06
N ASN A 1009 35.95 -41.06 -32.21
CA ASN A 1009 36.84 -42.17 -32.55
C ASN A 1009 37.10 -43.01 -31.29
N VAL A 1010 36.37 -44.11 -31.15
CA VAL A 1010 36.52 -45.06 -30.04
C VAL A 1010 37.90 -45.71 -29.98
N SER A 1011 38.73 -45.65 -31.04
CA SER A 1011 40.09 -46.19 -31.00
C SER A 1011 41.08 -45.36 -30.18
N SER A 1012 40.73 -44.13 -29.78
CA SER A 1012 41.58 -43.23 -28.98
C SER A 1012 41.11 -43.08 -27.52
N LEU A 1013 40.14 -43.89 -27.09
CA LEU A 1013 39.58 -43.90 -25.73
C LEU A 1013 40.16 -45.02 -24.84
N VAL A 1014 41.25 -45.66 -25.28
CA VAL A 1014 41.97 -46.72 -24.52
C VAL A 1014 43.15 -46.12 -23.77
#